data_AF-A0A8M1M4D7-F1
#
_entry.id   AF-A0A8M1M4D7-F1
#
_cell.length_a   1.000
_cell.length_b   1.000
_cell.length_c   1.000
_cell.angle_alpha   90.00
_cell.angle_beta   90.00
_cell.angle_gamma   90.00
#
_symmetry.space_group_name_H-M   'P 1'
#
loop_
_entity.id
_entity.type
_entity.pdbx_description
1 polymer ?
#
loop_
_entity_poly.entity_id
_entity_poly.type
_entity_poly.pdbx_seq_one_letter_code
_entity_poly.pdbx_strand_id
1 'polypeptide(L)'
;MSARGFRVGTNPCRLRLALPGLRWLLGLGLFLGLHATRSAAFYLPGLAPVNFCEAARETATCKSSIALFVNRLDSAESVLPYEYNTFDFCQDSGKKNPSENLGQVLFGERITSSPYKFSFNKTETCKKVCVKSYDRENEDHKKKLAFLKKGIQLNYQHHWIIDNMPVIWCHVIEDGKYCTPGFPIGCFITKSGTVKDACAIHPEFNKSNTFYLFNHVDIIIMYHRESERNWAIARLVAAKLDPQSYKHSDENHLTCNGPPMEIPGEHTDKLSVTYTYSVRFEENKSIKWASRWDYILESMPHTNIQWFSIMNSFVIVLFLSGMVAMILLRTLHRDIIRYNQTNFSEEAQEDFGWKLVHGDVFRPPRNRMLLSAFLGQGTQVLIMTFITLFLACFGFLSPAHRGALMTCAVVLWVLLGTPAGYVSARMYKTFKGVNWKTNFLLTALLCPGVVFVDLFFMNLILWVEGSSAAISFGTLIGILAMWFGISVPLTFLGAYFGSKKKQFKHPVHTNQIPRHIPQQNFFTRPLFGIIIGGILPFGCIFIQLFFILNSIWSHQMYFMFGFLFLVFIILLITCSEATVLLCYFHLCAEDYHWWWRAFFTSSFTAVYLFIYAVHYFFAKLQIVGIASSILYFGYTMVMVLIFFLFTGTVGFFSCFWFITKIYSVVKVD
;
A
#
# COMPACT_ATOMS: atom_id res chain seq x y z
N MET A 1 -13.24 82.06 24.49
CA MET A 1 -13.36 80.67 25.00
C MET A 1 -12.58 79.75 24.05
N SER A 2 -11.25 79.67 24.14
CA SER A 2 -10.44 78.77 25.01
C SER A 2 -10.91 77.30 24.91
N ALA A 3 -10.35 76.49 24.02
CA ALA A 3 -9.05 75.78 24.09
C ALA A 3 -9.12 74.44 24.85
N ARG A 4 -8.87 73.34 24.13
CA ARG A 4 -7.91 72.28 24.50
C ARG A 4 -7.68 71.35 23.30
N GLY A 5 -6.57 71.59 22.61
CA GLY A 5 -5.88 70.58 21.81
C GLY A 5 -4.79 69.92 22.66
N PHE A 6 -4.47 68.67 22.35
CA PHE A 6 -3.22 68.05 22.78
C PHE A 6 -2.50 67.52 21.53
N ARG A 7 -1.39 68.17 21.20
CA ARG A 7 -0.32 67.65 20.33
C ARG A 7 0.50 66.65 21.13
N VAL A 8 1.00 65.60 20.48
CA VAL A 8 2.43 65.23 20.54
C VAL A 8 2.83 64.75 19.15
N GLY A 9 3.93 65.32 18.63
CA GLY A 9 4.58 64.90 17.40
C GLY A 9 5.91 64.20 17.66
N THR A 10 6.56 63.86 16.53
CA THR A 10 7.98 63.52 16.30
C THR A 10 8.41 62.04 16.34
N ASN A 11 8.51 61.49 15.10
CA ASN A 11 9.50 60.57 14.49
C ASN A 11 10.86 60.35 15.22
N PRO A 12 11.79 59.49 14.72
CA PRO A 12 11.70 58.12 14.17
C PRO A 12 12.85 57.21 14.69
N CYS A 13 12.69 55.89 14.85
CA CYS A 13 13.88 55.01 14.84
C CYS A 13 13.58 53.52 14.59
N ARG A 14 14.14 53.02 13.48
CA ARG A 14 14.64 51.65 13.24
C ARG A 14 13.78 50.47 13.72
N LEU A 15 13.03 49.88 12.78
CA LEU A 15 12.81 48.43 12.79
C LEU A 15 13.15 47.85 11.40
N ARG A 16 14.42 47.48 11.22
CA ARG A 16 14.85 46.62 10.11
C ARG A 16 14.19 45.25 10.31
N LEU A 17 13.17 44.95 9.50
CA LEU A 17 12.60 43.61 9.39
C LEU A 17 13.61 42.72 8.64
N ALA A 18 14.41 41.97 9.39
CA ALA A 18 15.29 40.94 8.85
C ALA A 18 14.49 39.64 8.63
N LEU A 19 14.00 39.39 7.42
CA LEU A 19 13.47 38.08 7.00
C LEU A 19 13.83 37.79 5.54
N PRO A 20 15.08 37.40 5.24
CA PRO A 20 15.51 36.99 3.89
C PRO A 20 14.81 35.70 3.40
N GLY A 21 14.22 34.90 4.29
CA GLY A 21 13.51 33.65 3.92
C GLY A 21 12.15 33.87 3.27
N LEU A 22 11.44 34.96 3.59
CA LEU A 22 10.09 35.21 3.07
C LEU A 22 10.11 35.67 1.60
N ARG A 23 11.14 36.42 1.20
CA ARG A 23 11.37 36.80 -0.20
C ARG A 23 11.72 35.62 -1.09
N TRP A 24 12.43 34.62 -0.56
CA TRP A 24 12.75 33.41 -1.29
C TRP A 24 11.51 32.52 -1.50
N LEU A 25 10.64 32.41 -0.49
CA LEU A 25 9.37 31.68 -0.60
C LEU A 25 8.37 32.36 -1.54
N LEU A 26 8.26 33.70 -1.49
CA LEU A 26 7.44 34.47 -2.43
C LEU A 26 8.00 34.41 -3.85
N GLY A 27 9.33 34.44 -4.00
CA GLY A 27 10.01 34.29 -5.29
C GLY A 27 9.79 32.90 -5.90
N LEU A 28 9.91 31.83 -5.10
CA LEU A 28 9.63 30.46 -5.55
C LEU A 28 8.15 30.28 -5.91
N GLY A 29 7.24 30.87 -5.12
CA GLY A 29 5.80 30.85 -5.38
C GLY A 29 5.41 31.60 -6.65
N LEU A 30 6.03 32.75 -6.93
CA LEU A 30 5.84 33.47 -8.20
C LEU A 30 6.45 32.73 -9.40
N PHE A 31 7.60 32.09 -9.22
CA PHE A 31 8.25 31.31 -10.28
C PHE A 31 7.45 30.04 -10.64
N LEU A 32 6.92 29.34 -9.63
CA LEU A 32 5.98 28.22 -9.81
C LEU A 32 4.64 28.68 -10.41
N GLY A 33 4.14 29.85 -9.99
CA GLY A 33 2.92 30.45 -10.51
C GLY A 33 3.02 30.87 -11.98
N LEU A 34 4.16 31.43 -12.41
CA LEU A 34 4.39 31.79 -13.83
C LEU A 34 4.61 30.56 -14.74
N HIS A 35 5.04 29.41 -14.19
CA HIS A 35 5.15 28.16 -14.96
C HIS A 35 3.82 27.39 -15.04
N ALA A 36 2.87 27.63 -14.12
CA ALA A 36 1.57 26.96 -14.13
C ALA A 36 0.65 27.40 -15.30
N THR A 37 0.86 28.59 -15.89
CA THR A 37 0.05 29.08 -17.01
C THR A 37 0.37 28.42 -18.35
N ARG A 38 1.45 27.63 -18.44
CA ARG A 38 1.77 26.78 -19.62
C ARG A 38 1.34 25.31 -19.44
N SER A 39 0.44 25.04 -18.51
CA SER A 39 -0.16 23.72 -18.38
C SER A 39 -1.19 23.53 -19.49
N ALA A 40 -0.85 22.76 -20.53
CA ALA A 40 -1.90 22.08 -21.29
C ALA A 40 -2.73 21.29 -20.27
N ALA A 41 -4.06 21.46 -20.29
CA ALA A 41 -4.96 20.79 -19.35
C ALA A 41 -4.58 19.29 -19.29
N PHE A 42 -4.04 18.88 -18.14
CA PHE A 42 -3.57 17.52 -17.95
C PHE A 42 -4.80 16.62 -17.90
N TYR A 43 -5.04 15.87 -18.97
CA TYR A 43 -6.10 14.86 -18.99
C TYR A 43 -5.72 13.78 -17.97
N LEU A 44 -6.47 13.71 -16.88
CA LEU A 44 -6.41 12.58 -15.95
C LEU A 44 -7.25 11.43 -16.53
N PRO A 45 -6.63 10.31 -16.94
CA PRO A 45 -7.36 9.16 -17.46
C PRO A 45 -8.34 8.63 -16.41
N GLY A 46 -9.61 8.41 -16.81
CA GLY A 46 -10.65 7.87 -15.95
C GLY A 46 -11.56 8.89 -15.25
N LEU A 47 -11.24 10.19 -15.30
CA LEU A 47 -12.09 11.25 -14.73
C LEU A 47 -13.11 11.84 -15.72
N ALA A 48 -12.83 11.78 -17.03
CA ALA A 48 -13.74 12.24 -18.07
C ALA A 48 -14.32 11.06 -18.87
N PRO A 49 -15.63 11.04 -19.14
CA PRO A 49 -16.27 9.96 -19.88
C PRO A 49 -15.81 9.92 -21.32
N VAL A 50 -15.59 8.70 -21.82
CA VAL A 50 -15.44 8.46 -23.26
C VAL A 50 -16.82 8.20 -23.83
N ASN A 51 -17.18 8.97 -24.86
CA ASN A 51 -18.43 8.83 -25.57
C ASN A 51 -18.25 7.88 -26.75
N PHE A 52 -19.19 6.94 -26.91
CA PHE A 52 -19.22 5.97 -28.00
C PHE A 52 -20.45 6.20 -28.88
N CYS A 53 -20.22 6.10 -30.19
CA CYS A 53 -21.24 6.31 -31.24
C CYS A 53 -21.15 5.17 -32.26
N GLU A 54 -22.20 5.00 -33.05
CA GLU A 54 -22.19 4.06 -34.17
C GLU A 54 -21.18 4.49 -35.25
N ALA A 55 -20.65 3.52 -36.01
CA ALA A 55 -19.62 3.77 -37.03
C ALA A 55 -20.02 4.82 -38.09
N ALA A 56 -21.31 4.94 -38.38
CA ALA A 56 -21.83 5.95 -39.31
C ALA A 56 -21.73 7.40 -38.80
N ARG A 57 -21.40 7.61 -37.51
CA ARG A 57 -21.44 8.92 -36.82
C ARG A 57 -20.18 9.21 -36.02
N GLU A 58 -19.04 8.69 -36.47
CA GLU A 58 -17.76 8.96 -35.82
C GLU A 58 -17.42 10.44 -35.90
N THR A 59 -17.09 11.04 -34.75
CA THR A 59 -16.70 12.45 -34.62
C THR A 59 -15.46 12.52 -33.73
N ALA A 60 -14.73 13.65 -33.73
CA ALA A 60 -13.56 13.83 -32.87
C ALA A 60 -13.85 13.63 -31.37
N THR A 61 -15.11 13.80 -30.94
CA THR A 61 -15.58 13.65 -29.56
C THR A 61 -16.27 12.32 -29.28
N CYS A 62 -16.53 11.50 -30.31
CA CYS A 62 -17.26 10.24 -30.17
C CYS A 62 -16.63 9.12 -30.99
N LYS A 63 -16.15 8.08 -30.31
CA LYS A 63 -15.41 6.97 -30.92
C LYS A 63 -16.35 5.83 -31.34
N SER A 64 -16.09 5.24 -32.49
CA SER A 64 -16.85 4.09 -33.01
C SER A 64 -16.23 2.73 -32.61
N SER A 65 -14.89 2.67 -32.61
CA SER A 65 -14.13 1.48 -32.25
C SER A 65 -13.89 1.42 -30.73
N ILE A 66 -14.14 0.26 -30.13
CA ILE A 66 -13.80 -0.01 -28.74
C ILE A 66 -12.46 -0.74 -28.70
N ALA A 67 -11.47 -0.14 -28.03
CA ALA A 67 -10.17 -0.78 -27.84
C ALA A 67 -10.21 -1.69 -26.61
N LEU A 68 -9.87 -2.95 -26.79
CA LEU A 68 -9.64 -3.91 -25.71
C LEU A 68 -8.14 -4.02 -25.46
N PHE A 69 -7.74 -3.79 -24.21
CA PHE A 69 -6.36 -3.97 -23.77
C PHE A 69 -6.24 -5.20 -22.90
N VAL A 70 -5.10 -5.88 -23.01
CA VAL A 70 -4.73 -7.01 -22.15
C VAL A 70 -3.62 -6.58 -21.20
N ASN A 71 -3.73 -6.98 -19.95
CA ASN A 71 -2.69 -6.82 -18.94
C ASN A 71 -1.95 -8.16 -18.73
N ARG A 72 -1.02 -8.17 -17.78
CA ARG A 72 -0.37 -9.39 -17.28
C ARG A 72 -1.37 -10.44 -16.81
N LEU A 73 -0.89 -11.68 -16.74
CA LEU A 73 -1.56 -12.78 -16.07
C LEU A 73 -0.91 -13.01 -14.70
N ASP A 74 -1.71 -13.28 -13.70
CA ASP A 74 -1.31 -13.64 -12.34
C ASP A 74 -2.17 -14.81 -11.83
N SER A 75 -1.78 -15.34 -10.67
CA SER A 75 -2.38 -16.53 -10.07
C SER A 75 -2.43 -16.35 -8.56
N ALA A 76 -3.38 -16.99 -7.89
CA ALA A 76 -3.40 -17.07 -6.42
C ALA A 76 -2.41 -18.14 -5.88
N GLU A 77 -2.00 -19.08 -6.72
CA GLU A 77 -1.06 -20.16 -6.38
C GLU A 77 0.40 -19.80 -6.69
N SER A 78 0.64 -18.71 -7.43
CA SER A 78 1.98 -18.26 -7.80
C SER A 78 2.11 -16.74 -7.71
N VAL A 79 3.13 -16.28 -7.00
CA VAL A 79 3.45 -14.84 -6.83
C VAL A 79 4.05 -14.25 -8.12
N LEU A 80 4.46 -15.08 -9.08
CA LEU A 80 5.06 -14.65 -10.34
C LEU A 80 3.99 -14.30 -11.37
N PRO A 81 3.81 -13.03 -11.77
CA PRO A 81 2.99 -12.70 -12.93
C PRO A 81 3.81 -12.86 -14.22
N TYR A 82 3.10 -13.10 -15.33
CA TYR A 82 3.69 -13.18 -16.67
C TYR A 82 3.00 -12.21 -17.62
N GLU A 83 3.70 -11.78 -18.67
CA GLU A 83 3.09 -10.94 -19.69
C GLU A 83 2.15 -11.78 -20.56
N TYR A 84 1.14 -11.14 -21.14
CA TYR A 84 0.25 -11.80 -22.10
C TYR A 84 1.01 -12.41 -23.28
N ASN A 85 2.10 -11.77 -23.71
CA ASN A 85 2.92 -12.21 -24.84
C ASN A 85 3.87 -13.38 -24.52
N THR A 86 4.11 -13.66 -23.23
CA THR A 86 4.95 -14.82 -22.82
C THR A 86 4.24 -16.13 -23.12
N PHE A 87 2.90 -16.13 -23.03
CA PHE A 87 2.07 -17.22 -23.51
C PHE A 87 1.84 -17.11 -25.02
N ASP A 88 1.64 -18.24 -25.69
CA ASP A 88 1.43 -18.29 -27.15
C ASP A 88 -0.01 -17.94 -27.57
N PHE A 89 -0.55 -16.86 -27.01
CA PHE A 89 -1.86 -16.33 -27.37
C PHE A 89 -1.81 -15.53 -28.69
N CYS A 90 -2.98 -15.11 -29.18
CA CYS A 90 -3.10 -14.25 -30.35
C CYS A 90 -2.56 -12.85 -30.05
N GLN A 91 -1.68 -12.31 -30.89
CA GLN A 91 -1.07 -10.98 -30.71
C GLN A 91 -1.56 -10.00 -31.78
N ASP A 92 -1.70 -8.73 -31.43
CA ASP A 92 -1.99 -7.66 -32.40
C ASP A 92 -0.70 -7.25 -33.13
N SER A 93 -0.77 -7.10 -34.45
CA SER A 93 0.36 -6.71 -35.29
C SER A 93 0.78 -5.24 -35.10
N GLY A 94 -0.13 -4.39 -34.60
CA GLY A 94 0.14 -2.99 -34.27
C GLY A 94 0.25 -2.77 -32.76
N LYS A 95 1.43 -3.02 -32.16
CA LYS A 95 1.67 -2.79 -30.73
C LYS A 95 1.51 -1.31 -30.35
N LYS A 96 0.30 -0.91 -29.95
CA LYS A 96 0.04 0.37 -29.28
C LYS A 96 -0.02 0.13 -27.78
N ASN A 97 1.04 0.51 -27.09
CA ASN A 97 1.08 0.46 -25.63
C ASN A 97 0.68 1.84 -25.08
N PRO A 98 -0.34 1.93 -24.20
CA PRO A 98 -0.62 3.16 -23.50
C PRO A 98 0.56 3.54 -22.59
N SER A 99 0.71 4.84 -22.29
CA SER A 99 1.76 5.30 -21.38
C SER A 99 1.49 4.80 -19.95
N GLU A 100 2.45 4.07 -19.37
CA GLU A 100 2.40 3.57 -18.00
C GLU A 100 2.95 4.62 -17.01
N ASN A 101 2.33 4.72 -15.83
CA ASN A 101 2.90 5.51 -14.74
C ASN A 101 3.92 4.70 -13.91
N LEU A 102 4.73 5.38 -13.08
CA LEU A 102 5.79 4.73 -12.30
C LEU A 102 5.25 3.59 -11.42
N GLY A 103 4.09 3.77 -10.79
CA GLY A 103 3.48 2.76 -9.95
C GLY A 103 2.99 1.54 -10.72
N GLN A 104 2.47 1.72 -11.94
CA GLN A 104 2.12 0.62 -12.84
C GLN A 104 3.36 -0.19 -13.22
N VAL A 105 4.46 0.49 -13.55
CA VAL A 105 5.74 -0.16 -13.87
C VAL A 105 6.28 -0.93 -12.67
N LEU A 106 6.24 -0.34 -11.46
CA LEU A 106 6.72 -0.96 -10.22
C LEU A 106 5.88 -2.16 -9.80
N PHE A 107 4.57 -2.13 -10.02
CA PHE A 107 3.75 -3.31 -9.79
C PHE A 107 3.98 -4.38 -10.84
N GLY A 108 4.49 -4.05 -12.04
CA GLY A 108 4.63 -4.97 -13.15
C GLY A 108 3.38 -5.05 -14.03
N GLU A 109 2.55 -3.99 -14.06
CA GLU A 109 1.51 -3.88 -15.08
C GLU A 109 2.17 -3.68 -16.44
N ARG A 110 1.67 -4.41 -17.44
CA ARG A 110 2.14 -4.39 -18.82
C ARG A 110 0.95 -4.41 -19.73
N ILE A 111 0.44 -3.22 -20.05
CA ILE A 111 -0.80 -3.08 -20.82
C ILE A 111 -0.46 -3.04 -22.31
N THR A 112 -1.04 -3.96 -23.07
CA THR A 112 -0.81 -4.06 -24.52
C THR A 112 -2.13 -4.14 -25.29
N SER A 113 -2.10 -3.69 -26.55
CA SER A 113 -3.25 -3.82 -27.47
C SER A 113 -3.56 -5.28 -27.73
N SER A 114 -4.84 -5.63 -27.68
CA SER A 114 -5.31 -6.97 -28.00
C SER A 114 -5.70 -7.08 -29.49
N PRO A 115 -5.70 -8.30 -30.07
CA PRO A 115 -6.17 -8.51 -31.44
C PRO A 115 -7.71 -8.42 -31.57
N TYR A 116 -8.45 -8.33 -30.46
CA TYR A 116 -9.91 -8.29 -30.44
C TYR A 116 -10.39 -6.88 -30.80
N LYS A 117 -11.02 -6.75 -31.98
CA LYS A 117 -11.49 -5.46 -32.52
C LYS A 117 -12.97 -5.54 -32.83
N PHE A 118 -13.77 -4.80 -32.06
CA PHE A 118 -15.22 -4.72 -32.25
C PHE A 118 -15.70 -3.26 -32.22
N SER A 119 -16.79 -3.00 -32.93
CA SER A 119 -17.41 -1.67 -33.09
C SER A 119 -18.62 -1.55 -32.17
N PHE A 120 -18.88 -0.33 -31.70
CA PHE A 120 -20.04 -0.06 -30.84
C PHE A 120 -21.36 -0.44 -31.53
N ASN A 121 -22.26 -1.08 -30.79
CA ASN A 121 -23.60 -1.52 -31.22
C ASN A 121 -23.63 -2.52 -32.39
N LYS A 122 -22.51 -3.21 -32.67
CA LYS A 122 -22.43 -4.27 -33.67
C LYS A 122 -22.24 -5.63 -32.99
N THR A 123 -23.29 -6.46 -33.00
CA THR A 123 -23.18 -7.83 -32.52
C THR A 123 -22.38 -8.68 -33.51
N GLU A 124 -21.36 -9.36 -33.01
CA GLU A 124 -20.56 -10.31 -33.79
C GLU A 124 -20.58 -11.64 -33.05
N THR A 125 -20.85 -12.73 -33.75
CA THR A 125 -20.89 -14.09 -33.17
C THR A 125 -19.79 -14.94 -33.79
N CYS A 126 -19.07 -15.69 -32.96
CA CYS A 126 -18.08 -16.67 -33.39
C CYS A 126 -16.99 -16.16 -34.37
N LYS A 127 -16.48 -14.94 -34.15
CA LYS A 127 -15.47 -14.34 -35.03
C LYS A 127 -14.08 -14.91 -34.73
N LYS A 128 -13.37 -15.32 -35.79
CA LYS A 128 -11.99 -15.85 -35.74
C LYS A 128 -10.99 -14.75 -35.36
N VAL A 129 -10.11 -15.03 -34.40
CA VAL A 129 -8.99 -14.15 -34.03
C VAL A 129 -7.69 -14.66 -34.64
N CYS A 130 -7.26 -15.86 -34.24
CA CYS A 130 -6.09 -16.53 -34.81
C CYS A 130 -6.16 -18.04 -34.59
N VAL A 131 -5.30 -18.77 -35.32
CA VAL A 131 -5.10 -20.22 -35.15
C VAL A 131 -3.68 -20.45 -34.67
N LYS A 132 -3.52 -21.32 -33.67
CA LYS A 132 -2.22 -21.75 -33.12
C LYS A 132 -2.08 -23.24 -33.30
N SER A 133 -1.04 -23.67 -34.01
CA SER A 133 -0.72 -25.09 -34.18
C SER A 133 0.50 -25.46 -33.33
N TYR A 134 0.40 -26.58 -32.62
CA TYR A 134 1.49 -27.16 -31.85
C TYR A 134 1.84 -28.53 -32.43
N ASP A 135 3.08 -28.66 -32.86
CA ASP A 135 3.63 -29.88 -33.43
C ASP A 135 4.63 -30.49 -32.44
N ARG A 136 4.66 -31.82 -32.33
CA ARG A 136 5.56 -32.53 -31.42
C ARG A 136 7.03 -32.45 -31.85
N GLU A 137 7.29 -32.36 -33.15
CA GLU A 137 8.64 -32.37 -33.72
C GLU A 137 9.41 -31.07 -33.43
N ASN A 138 8.70 -29.97 -33.17
CA ASN A 138 9.32 -28.69 -32.86
C ASN A 138 9.46 -28.50 -31.34
N GLU A 139 10.69 -28.48 -30.85
CA GLU A 139 11.00 -28.29 -29.42
C GLU A 139 10.45 -26.97 -28.86
N ASP A 140 10.33 -25.92 -29.68
CA ASP A 140 9.74 -24.65 -29.24
C ASP A 140 8.23 -24.76 -29.02
N HIS A 141 7.52 -25.48 -29.90
CA HIS A 141 6.08 -25.73 -29.76
C HIS A 141 5.79 -26.57 -28.52
N LYS A 142 6.66 -27.55 -28.23
CA LYS A 142 6.59 -28.39 -27.02
C LYS A 142 6.78 -27.56 -25.74
N LYS A 143 7.77 -26.67 -25.71
CA LYS A 143 7.99 -25.76 -24.56
C LYS A 143 6.80 -24.82 -24.34
N LYS A 144 6.27 -24.21 -25.41
CA LYS A 144 5.10 -23.32 -25.33
C LYS A 144 3.84 -24.04 -24.85
N LEU A 145 3.58 -25.25 -25.36
CA LEU A 145 2.45 -26.06 -24.92
C LEU A 145 2.60 -26.50 -23.46
N ALA A 146 3.81 -26.89 -23.04
CA ALA A 146 4.09 -27.23 -21.65
C ALA A 146 3.90 -26.02 -20.71
N PHE A 147 4.33 -24.83 -21.15
CA PHE A 147 4.13 -23.58 -20.40
C PHE A 147 2.64 -23.22 -20.30
N LEU A 148 1.86 -23.39 -21.38
CA LEU A 148 0.41 -23.21 -21.37
C LEU A 148 -0.27 -24.18 -20.39
N LYS A 149 0.10 -25.47 -20.43
CA LYS A 149 -0.38 -26.48 -19.48
C LYS A 149 -0.06 -26.09 -18.03
N LYS A 150 1.18 -25.66 -17.76
CA LYS A 150 1.59 -25.15 -16.44
C LYS A 150 0.75 -23.93 -16.00
N GLY A 151 0.45 -23.02 -16.93
CA GLY A 151 -0.43 -21.87 -16.70
C GLY A 151 -1.85 -22.27 -16.30
N ILE A 152 -2.40 -23.30 -16.93
CA ILE A 152 -3.72 -23.85 -16.57
C ILE A 152 -3.66 -24.55 -15.20
N GLN A 153 -2.59 -25.32 -14.91
CA GLN A 153 -2.44 -26.01 -13.61
C GLN A 153 -2.39 -25.05 -12.43
N LEU A 154 -1.68 -23.93 -12.59
CA LEU A 154 -1.54 -22.91 -11.56
C LEU A 154 -2.67 -21.87 -11.61
N ASN A 155 -3.77 -22.13 -12.33
CA ASN A 155 -4.95 -21.26 -12.40
C ASN A 155 -4.62 -19.78 -12.71
N TYR A 156 -3.77 -19.53 -13.72
CA TYR A 156 -3.48 -18.16 -14.15
C TYR A 156 -4.71 -17.50 -14.77
N GLN A 157 -4.91 -16.22 -14.45
CA GLN A 157 -6.08 -15.43 -14.87
C GLN A 157 -5.70 -14.30 -15.82
N HIS A 158 -6.53 -14.12 -16.84
CA HIS A 158 -6.51 -13.02 -17.78
C HIS A 158 -7.12 -11.75 -17.18
N HIS A 159 -6.39 -10.65 -17.25
CA HIS A 159 -6.86 -9.34 -16.84
C HIS A 159 -7.07 -8.43 -18.07
N TRP A 160 -8.32 -8.30 -18.50
CA TRP A 160 -8.70 -7.49 -19.66
C TRP A 160 -9.29 -6.15 -19.26
N ILE A 161 -9.13 -5.16 -20.13
CA ILE A 161 -9.49 -3.77 -19.84
C ILE A 161 -10.24 -3.17 -21.03
N ILE A 162 -11.41 -2.61 -20.76
CA ILE A 162 -12.24 -1.89 -21.73
C ILE A 162 -12.61 -0.52 -21.11
N ASP A 163 -12.28 0.58 -21.79
CA ASP A 163 -12.56 1.94 -21.30
C ASP A 163 -12.10 2.21 -19.84
N ASN A 164 -10.88 1.73 -19.53
CA ASN A 164 -10.26 1.71 -18.20
C ASN A 164 -10.96 0.84 -17.14
N MET A 165 -12.08 0.19 -17.47
CA MET A 165 -12.76 -0.76 -16.59
C MET A 165 -12.19 -2.18 -16.75
N PRO A 166 -12.01 -2.94 -15.68
CA PRO A 166 -11.68 -4.35 -15.77
C PRO A 166 -12.88 -5.13 -16.31
N VAL A 167 -12.61 -6.09 -17.17
CA VAL A 167 -13.60 -7.07 -17.59
C VAL A 167 -13.79 -8.07 -16.45
N ILE A 168 -15.04 -8.31 -16.07
CA ILE A 168 -15.39 -9.20 -14.96
C ILE A 168 -15.96 -10.52 -15.46
N TRP A 169 -15.65 -11.58 -14.75
CA TRP A 169 -16.30 -12.88 -14.90
C TRP A 169 -17.13 -13.16 -13.65
N CYS A 170 -18.40 -13.48 -13.84
CA CYS A 170 -19.31 -13.78 -12.76
C CYS A 170 -19.87 -15.19 -12.89
N HIS A 171 -19.88 -15.92 -11.79
CA HIS A 171 -20.52 -17.22 -11.70
C HIS A 171 -21.43 -17.28 -10.48
N VAL A 172 -22.43 -18.15 -10.55
CA VAL A 172 -23.40 -18.34 -9.47
C VAL A 172 -22.90 -19.50 -8.60
N ILE A 173 -22.69 -19.22 -7.32
CA ILE A 173 -22.42 -20.21 -6.27
C ILE A 173 -23.69 -20.34 -5.43
N GLU A 174 -23.86 -21.42 -4.68
CA GLU A 174 -25.03 -21.65 -3.80
C GLU A 174 -25.34 -20.45 -2.86
N ASP A 175 -24.32 -19.70 -2.43
CA ASP A 175 -24.45 -18.51 -1.56
C ASP A 175 -24.64 -17.17 -2.31
N GLY A 176 -24.81 -17.19 -3.63
CA GLY A 176 -25.08 -16.00 -4.46
C GLY A 176 -24.15 -15.84 -5.66
N LYS A 177 -24.22 -14.66 -6.30
CA LYS A 177 -23.42 -14.34 -7.49
C LYS A 177 -22.04 -13.81 -7.08
N TYR A 178 -20.99 -14.54 -7.42
CA TYR A 178 -19.61 -14.12 -7.19
C TYR A 178 -19.00 -13.59 -8.49
N CYS A 179 -18.39 -12.40 -8.43
CA CYS A 179 -17.78 -11.75 -9.59
C CYS A 179 -16.32 -11.42 -9.28
N THR A 180 -15.43 -11.79 -10.19
CA THR A 180 -13.99 -11.51 -10.08
C THR A 180 -13.51 -10.67 -11.25
N PRO A 181 -12.59 -9.72 -11.04
CA PRO A 181 -11.90 -9.06 -12.13
C PRO A 181 -10.94 -10.07 -12.76
N GLY A 182 -11.17 -10.41 -14.03
CA GLY A 182 -10.40 -11.43 -14.73
C GLY A 182 -11.04 -12.81 -14.77
N PHE A 183 -10.47 -13.68 -15.60
CA PHE A 183 -10.97 -15.03 -15.87
C PHE A 183 -9.82 -16.00 -16.16
N PRO A 184 -9.90 -17.28 -15.78
CA PRO A 184 -8.78 -18.21 -15.93
C PRO A 184 -8.50 -18.56 -17.40
N ILE A 185 -7.26 -18.95 -17.70
CA ILE A 185 -6.86 -19.43 -19.04
C ILE A 185 -7.67 -20.68 -19.46
N GLY A 186 -8.01 -21.50 -18.47
CA GLY A 186 -8.68 -22.77 -18.68
C GLY A 186 -8.85 -23.48 -17.36
N CYS A 187 -9.09 -24.78 -17.42
CA CYS A 187 -9.21 -25.60 -16.23
C CYS A 187 -8.60 -27.00 -16.41
N PHE A 188 -8.13 -27.59 -15.31
CA PHE A 188 -7.48 -28.90 -15.30
C PHE A 188 -8.17 -29.84 -14.29
N ILE A 189 -8.52 -31.04 -14.75
CA ILE A 189 -9.05 -32.10 -13.89
C ILE A 189 -7.92 -33.06 -13.55
N THR A 190 -7.63 -33.18 -12.25
CA THR A 190 -6.55 -34.02 -11.75
C THR A 190 -6.76 -35.50 -12.09
N LYS A 191 -5.68 -36.30 -12.04
CA LYS A 191 -5.74 -37.76 -12.22
C LYS A 191 -6.65 -38.46 -11.20
N SER A 192 -6.82 -37.88 -10.02
CA SER A 192 -7.72 -38.35 -8.96
C SER A 192 -9.20 -37.98 -9.19
N GLY A 193 -9.54 -37.29 -10.28
CA GLY A 193 -10.91 -36.89 -10.61
C GLY A 193 -11.47 -35.76 -9.74
N THR A 194 -10.63 -35.07 -8.96
CA THR A 194 -11.08 -33.91 -8.20
C THR A 194 -11.22 -32.71 -9.12
N VAL A 195 -12.45 -32.21 -9.24
CA VAL A 195 -12.79 -31.00 -9.98
C VAL A 195 -12.45 -29.80 -9.10
N LYS A 196 -11.54 -28.94 -9.55
CA LYS A 196 -11.19 -27.69 -8.88
C LYS A 196 -11.51 -26.50 -9.79
N ASP A 197 -11.71 -25.34 -9.17
CA ASP A 197 -11.82 -24.04 -9.84
C ASP A 197 -12.93 -23.97 -10.92
N ALA A 198 -12.65 -23.35 -12.06
CA ALA A 198 -13.60 -23.09 -13.12
C ALA A 198 -14.26 -24.35 -13.73
N CYS A 199 -13.67 -25.53 -13.55
CA CYS A 199 -14.26 -26.79 -14.03
C CYS A 199 -15.51 -27.17 -13.25
N ALA A 200 -15.66 -26.73 -12.00
CA ALA A 200 -16.86 -27.03 -11.21
C ALA A 200 -18.12 -26.39 -11.77
N ILE A 201 -17.96 -25.31 -12.56
CA ILE A 201 -19.06 -24.52 -13.13
C ILE A 201 -19.60 -25.17 -14.41
N HIS A 202 -18.75 -25.90 -15.15
CA HIS A 202 -19.10 -26.53 -16.42
C HIS A 202 -19.17 -28.06 -16.26
N PRO A 203 -20.36 -28.64 -16.07
CA PRO A 203 -20.53 -30.08 -15.87
C PRO A 203 -20.10 -30.93 -17.09
N GLU A 204 -19.94 -30.29 -18.25
CA GLU A 204 -19.43 -30.90 -19.48
C GLU A 204 -17.94 -31.29 -19.39
N PHE A 205 -17.19 -30.71 -18.46
CA PHE A 205 -15.78 -31.01 -18.24
C PHE A 205 -15.67 -32.15 -17.22
N ASN A 206 -15.72 -33.40 -17.70
CA ASN A 206 -15.75 -34.57 -16.82
C ASN A 206 -14.62 -35.58 -17.04
N LYS A 207 -13.72 -35.36 -18.01
CA LYS A 207 -12.65 -36.33 -18.31
C LYS A 207 -11.46 -36.14 -17.38
N SER A 208 -11.04 -37.23 -16.74
CA SER A 208 -9.87 -37.23 -15.86
C SER A 208 -8.57 -36.99 -16.64
N ASN A 209 -7.58 -36.35 -16.00
CA ASN A 209 -6.26 -36.06 -16.57
C ASN A 209 -6.29 -35.26 -17.89
N THR A 210 -7.27 -34.36 -18.03
CA THR A 210 -7.49 -33.57 -19.25
C THR A 210 -7.46 -32.08 -18.92
N PHE A 211 -6.82 -31.31 -19.79
CA PHE A 211 -6.79 -29.84 -19.74
C PHE A 211 -7.86 -29.30 -20.68
N TYR A 212 -8.70 -28.41 -20.17
CA TYR A 212 -9.69 -27.67 -20.95
C TYR A 212 -9.19 -26.24 -21.13
N LEU A 213 -9.00 -25.82 -22.38
CA LEU A 213 -8.56 -24.47 -22.70
C LEU A 213 -9.76 -23.60 -23.06
N PHE A 214 -9.85 -22.40 -22.49
CA PHE A 214 -10.86 -21.42 -22.88
C PHE A 214 -10.38 -20.66 -24.12
N ASN A 215 -10.82 -21.14 -25.27
CA ASN A 215 -10.48 -20.58 -26.57
C ASN A 215 -11.59 -19.67 -27.14
N HIS A 216 -12.80 -19.72 -26.57
CA HIS A 216 -13.89 -18.84 -26.92
C HIS A 216 -14.24 -17.91 -25.75
N VAL A 217 -14.54 -16.65 -26.06
CA VAL A 217 -14.98 -15.67 -25.06
C VAL A 217 -16.25 -14.97 -25.53
N ASP A 218 -17.27 -14.99 -24.69
CA ASP A 218 -18.51 -14.25 -24.88
C ASP A 218 -18.45 -12.93 -24.10
N ILE A 219 -18.31 -11.83 -24.81
CA ILE A 219 -18.17 -10.49 -24.22
C ILE A 219 -19.53 -9.80 -24.24
N ILE A 220 -20.02 -9.39 -23.07
CA ILE A 220 -21.25 -8.63 -22.91
C ILE A 220 -20.89 -7.23 -22.42
N ILE A 221 -21.15 -6.22 -23.26
CA ILE A 221 -20.86 -4.82 -22.95
C ILE A 221 -22.16 -4.10 -22.63
N MET A 222 -22.25 -3.60 -21.40
CA MET A 222 -23.39 -2.82 -20.93
C MET A 222 -23.12 -1.34 -21.13
N TYR A 223 -24.09 -0.62 -21.70
CA TYR A 223 -23.98 0.81 -21.96
C TYR A 223 -25.22 1.57 -21.45
N HIS A 224 -25.02 2.86 -21.16
CA HIS A 224 -26.05 3.78 -20.73
C HIS A 224 -26.12 4.98 -21.66
N ARG A 225 -27.33 5.39 -22.03
CA ARG A 225 -27.62 6.58 -22.83
C ARG A 225 -28.14 7.69 -21.92
N GLU A 226 -27.47 8.85 -21.95
CA GLU A 226 -27.67 9.93 -20.96
C GLU A 226 -28.99 10.71 -21.13
N SER A 227 -29.61 10.70 -22.33
CA SER A 227 -30.93 11.28 -22.55
C SER A 227 -31.64 10.71 -23.78
N GLU A 228 -32.97 10.73 -23.78
CA GLU A 228 -33.79 10.38 -24.96
C GLU A 228 -33.58 11.36 -26.14
N ARG A 229 -33.08 12.58 -25.88
CA ARG A 229 -32.82 13.58 -26.92
C ARG A 229 -31.50 13.37 -27.66
N ASN A 230 -30.46 12.84 -27.00
CA ASN A 230 -29.15 12.56 -27.58
C ASN A 230 -28.92 11.04 -27.73
N TRP A 231 -29.75 10.38 -28.52
CA TRP A 231 -29.67 8.94 -28.80
C TRP A 231 -28.34 8.48 -29.45
N ALA A 232 -27.55 9.42 -29.96
CA ALA A 232 -26.29 9.14 -30.64
C ALA A 232 -25.13 8.80 -29.68
N ILE A 233 -25.19 9.22 -28.41
CA ILE A 233 -24.05 9.12 -27.49
C ILE A 233 -24.37 8.09 -26.40
N ALA A 234 -23.54 7.04 -26.35
CA ALA A 234 -23.57 6.04 -25.30
C ALA A 234 -22.28 6.07 -24.47
N ARG A 235 -22.39 5.71 -23.19
CA ARG A 235 -21.25 5.52 -22.31
C ARG A 235 -21.24 4.09 -21.81
N LEU A 236 -20.05 3.48 -21.80
CA LEU A 236 -19.89 2.12 -21.29
C LEU A 236 -19.92 2.11 -19.76
N VAL A 237 -20.64 1.15 -19.20
CA VAL A 237 -20.91 1.08 -17.76
C VAL A 237 -20.45 -0.23 -17.15
N ALA A 238 -20.51 -1.34 -17.88
CA ALA A 238 -19.95 -2.60 -17.42
C ALA A 238 -19.47 -3.46 -18.60
N ALA A 239 -18.49 -4.31 -18.35
CA ALA A 239 -18.04 -5.32 -19.30
C ALA A 239 -17.97 -6.67 -18.58
N LYS A 240 -18.79 -7.61 -19.02
CA LYS A 240 -18.84 -9.00 -18.54
C LYS A 240 -18.27 -9.92 -19.60
N LEU A 241 -17.64 -10.99 -19.15
CA LEU A 241 -17.10 -12.02 -20.04
C LEU A 241 -17.41 -13.39 -19.47
N ASP A 242 -17.93 -14.25 -20.33
CA ASP A 242 -18.13 -15.66 -20.04
C ASP A 242 -17.15 -16.49 -20.90
N PRO A 243 -16.19 -17.19 -20.27
CA PRO A 243 -15.23 -18.01 -20.99
C PRO A 243 -15.89 -19.34 -21.38
N GLN A 244 -15.65 -19.79 -22.62
CA GLN A 244 -16.15 -21.06 -23.15
C GLN A 244 -15.02 -21.84 -23.83
N SER A 245 -15.22 -23.15 -23.95
CA SER A 245 -14.28 -24.04 -24.64
C SER A 245 -15.00 -24.73 -25.80
N TYR A 246 -14.52 -24.55 -27.03
CA TYR A 246 -15.09 -25.18 -28.23
C TYR A 246 -14.00 -25.78 -29.11
N LYS A 247 -14.15 -27.05 -29.47
CA LYS A 247 -13.34 -27.71 -30.48
C LYS A 247 -13.90 -27.37 -31.86
N HIS A 248 -13.17 -26.55 -32.60
CA HIS A 248 -13.53 -26.20 -33.99
C HIS A 248 -12.95 -27.26 -34.92
N SER A 249 -13.83 -28.02 -35.60
CA SER A 249 -13.43 -29.05 -36.57
C SER A 249 -13.06 -28.47 -37.93
N ASP A 250 -13.67 -27.36 -38.34
CA ASP A 250 -13.48 -26.70 -39.63
C ASP A 250 -12.97 -25.27 -39.48
N GLU A 251 -11.88 -24.92 -40.19
CA GLU A 251 -11.27 -23.58 -40.11
C GLU A 251 -12.09 -22.46 -40.77
N ASN A 252 -13.02 -22.83 -41.66
CA ASN A 252 -13.80 -21.91 -42.50
C ASN A 252 -15.28 -21.78 -42.05
N HIS A 253 -15.83 -22.77 -41.33
CA HIS A 253 -17.18 -22.73 -40.79
C HIS A 253 -17.15 -22.90 -39.27
N LEU A 254 -16.98 -21.78 -38.56
CA LEU A 254 -16.94 -21.75 -37.10
C LEU A 254 -18.38 -21.69 -36.56
N THR A 255 -18.85 -22.76 -35.94
CA THR A 255 -20.22 -22.85 -35.41
C THR A 255 -20.33 -22.58 -33.91
N CYS A 256 -19.22 -22.46 -33.17
CA CYS A 256 -19.17 -22.18 -31.72
C CYS A 256 -20.19 -22.96 -30.85
N ASN A 257 -20.58 -24.16 -31.31
CA ASN A 257 -21.51 -25.06 -30.63
C ASN A 257 -20.91 -26.48 -30.52
N GLY A 258 -19.59 -26.60 -30.67
CA GLY A 258 -18.88 -27.87 -30.69
C GLY A 258 -18.61 -28.45 -29.30
N PRO A 259 -18.15 -29.70 -29.19
CA PRO A 259 -17.68 -30.27 -27.92
C PRO A 259 -16.48 -29.46 -27.39
N PRO A 260 -16.17 -29.53 -26.08
CA PRO A 260 -15.11 -28.73 -25.50
C PRO A 260 -13.71 -29.06 -26.04
N MET A 261 -12.83 -28.07 -26.03
CA MET A 261 -11.44 -28.24 -26.50
C MET A 261 -10.61 -28.93 -25.42
N GLU A 262 -10.44 -30.23 -25.59
CA GLU A 262 -9.67 -31.10 -24.70
C GLU A 262 -8.21 -31.22 -25.14
N ILE A 263 -7.30 -31.05 -24.19
CA ILE A 263 -5.87 -31.29 -24.35
C ILE A 263 -5.50 -32.39 -23.34
N PRO A 264 -5.33 -33.65 -23.79
CA PRO A 264 -4.90 -34.74 -22.92
C PRO A 264 -3.52 -34.47 -22.28
N GLY A 265 -3.29 -35.04 -21.10
CA GLY A 265 -2.00 -34.98 -20.40
C GLY A 265 -0.83 -35.45 -21.28
N GLU A 266 -1.00 -36.60 -21.93
CA GLU A 266 -0.11 -37.14 -22.96
C GLU A 266 -0.72 -36.88 -24.34
N HIS A 267 -0.05 -36.07 -25.17
CA HIS A 267 -0.57 -35.72 -26.49
C HIS A 267 0.21 -36.48 -27.57
N THR A 268 -0.51 -37.24 -28.40
CA THR A 268 0.07 -38.05 -29.47
C THR A 268 0.04 -37.37 -30.84
N ASP A 269 -0.88 -36.42 -31.06
CA ASP A 269 -1.18 -35.87 -32.39
C ASP A 269 -0.79 -34.38 -32.54
N LYS A 270 -1.10 -33.77 -33.70
CA LYS A 270 -0.96 -32.33 -33.93
C LYS A 270 -2.13 -31.59 -33.29
N LEU A 271 -1.85 -30.55 -32.49
CA LEU A 271 -2.87 -29.76 -31.80
C LEU A 271 -3.08 -28.41 -32.48
N SER A 272 -4.26 -28.15 -33.04
CA SER A 272 -4.64 -26.82 -33.52
C SER A 272 -5.69 -26.19 -32.60
N VAL A 273 -5.37 -25.02 -32.04
CA VAL A 273 -6.28 -24.21 -31.22
C VAL A 273 -6.72 -22.99 -32.03
N THR A 274 -8.01 -22.88 -32.30
CA THR A 274 -8.60 -21.69 -32.92
C THR A 274 -9.23 -20.83 -31.84
N TYR A 275 -8.78 -19.58 -31.72
CA TYR A 275 -9.35 -18.60 -30.80
C TYR A 275 -10.47 -17.82 -31.49
N THR A 276 -11.63 -17.74 -30.82
CA THR A 276 -12.80 -17.03 -31.33
C THR A 276 -13.43 -16.15 -30.25
N TYR A 277 -14.25 -15.18 -30.65
CA TYR A 277 -15.00 -14.35 -29.71
C TYR A 277 -16.40 -14.01 -30.23
N SER A 278 -17.30 -13.72 -29.31
CA SER A 278 -18.59 -13.12 -29.61
C SER A 278 -18.79 -11.85 -28.77
N VAL A 279 -19.46 -10.85 -29.31
CA VAL A 279 -19.76 -9.59 -28.61
C VAL A 279 -21.24 -9.28 -28.69
N ARG A 280 -21.82 -9.00 -27.52
CA ARG A 280 -23.20 -8.54 -27.36
C ARG A 280 -23.24 -7.22 -26.60
N PHE A 281 -24.16 -6.34 -26.99
CA PHE A 281 -24.36 -5.04 -26.36
C PHE A 281 -25.74 -5.00 -25.70
N GLU A 282 -25.78 -4.62 -24.42
CA GLU A 282 -27.01 -4.54 -23.63
C GLU A 282 -27.17 -3.12 -23.05
N GLU A 283 -28.33 -2.50 -23.27
CA GLU A 283 -28.61 -1.18 -22.70
C GLU A 283 -29.07 -1.32 -21.24
N ASN A 284 -28.42 -0.61 -20.31
CA ASN A 284 -28.82 -0.55 -18.92
C ASN A 284 -29.11 0.90 -18.48
N LYS A 285 -30.37 1.15 -18.11
CA LYS A 285 -30.85 2.48 -17.70
C LYS A 285 -30.66 2.78 -16.21
N SER A 286 -30.44 1.77 -15.36
CA SER A 286 -30.35 1.97 -13.90
C SER A 286 -28.97 2.46 -13.45
N ILE A 287 -27.90 2.01 -14.11
CA ILE A 287 -26.53 2.34 -13.72
C ILE A 287 -26.06 3.58 -14.48
N LYS A 288 -25.76 4.66 -13.75
CA LYS A 288 -25.16 5.87 -14.31
C LYS A 288 -23.66 5.66 -14.52
N TRP A 289 -23.06 6.41 -15.45
CA TRP A 289 -21.61 6.33 -15.69
C TRP A 289 -20.78 6.63 -14.43
N ALA A 290 -21.24 7.53 -13.56
CA ALA A 290 -20.54 7.86 -12.32
C ALA A 290 -20.49 6.70 -11.31
N SER A 291 -21.52 5.85 -11.27
CA SER A 291 -21.64 4.68 -10.38
C SER A 291 -21.17 3.39 -11.05
N ARG A 292 -20.44 3.47 -12.18
CA ARG A 292 -20.07 2.31 -12.98
C ARG A 292 -19.12 1.33 -12.28
N TRP A 293 -18.49 1.73 -11.19
CA TRP A 293 -17.61 0.85 -10.42
C TRP A 293 -18.35 0.08 -9.33
N ASP A 294 -19.58 0.48 -8.97
CA ASP A 294 -20.30 -0.05 -7.80
C ASP A 294 -20.66 -1.53 -7.96
N TYR A 295 -20.92 -2.00 -9.18
CA TYR A 295 -21.24 -3.42 -9.42
C TYR A 295 -20.06 -4.37 -9.10
N ILE A 296 -18.82 -3.88 -9.16
CA ILE A 296 -17.63 -4.65 -8.76
C ILE A 296 -17.54 -4.69 -7.23
N LEU A 297 -17.93 -3.60 -6.57
CA LEU A 297 -17.86 -3.42 -5.12
C LEU A 297 -18.92 -4.25 -4.38
N GLU A 298 -20.11 -4.39 -4.97
CA GLU A 298 -21.25 -5.09 -4.36
C GLU A 298 -21.02 -6.60 -4.17
N SER A 299 -20.09 -7.18 -4.93
CA SER A 299 -19.74 -8.61 -4.84
C SER A 299 -18.89 -9.01 -3.62
N MET A 300 -18.58 -8.08 -2.71
CA MET A 300 -17.76 -8.34 -1.51
C MET A 300 -18.58 -8.27 -0.20
N PRO A 301 -19.08 -9.41 0.34
CA PRO A 301 -20.05 -9.46 1.44
C PRO A 301 -19.49 -9.16 2.85
N HIS A 302 -18.29 -8.57 2.97
CA HIS A 302 -17.58 -8.47 4.26
C HIS A 302 -17.65 -7.11 4.96
N THR A 303 -18.46 -6.17 4.47
CA THR A 303 -18.59 -4.83 5.07
C THR A 303 -19.02 -4.88 6.54
N ASN A 304 -19.93 -5.80 6.88
CA ASN A 304 -20.41 -6.01 8.25
C ASN A 304 -19.29 -6.46 9.21
N ILE A 305 -18.39 -7.32 8.75
CA ILE A 305 -17.24 -7.82 9.54
C ILE A 305 -16.26 -6.67 9.81
N GLN A 306 -16.03 -5.79 8.83
CA GLN A 306 -15.15 -4.64 9.00
C GLN A 306 -15.70 -3.63 10.03
N TRP A 307 -17.01 -3.35 9.99
CA TRP A 307 -17.65 -2.50 11.01
C TRP A 307 -17.56 -3.08 12.42
N PHE A 308 -17.78 -4.40 12.56
CA PHE A 308 -17.63 -5.09 13.84
C PHE A 308 -16.20 -4.98 14.39
N SER A 309 -15.19 -5.17 13.53
CA SER A 309 -13.78 -5.01 13.90
C SER A 309 -13.46 -3.61 14.43
N ILE A 310 -14.00 -2.57 13.79
CA ILE A 310 -13.74 -1.19 14.18
C ILE A 310 -14.38 -0.87 15.51
N MET A 311 -15.62 -1.31 15.73
CA MET A 311 -16.30 -1.12 17.01
C MET A 311 -15.52 -1.79 18.14
N ASN A 312 -15.05 -3.03 17.94
CA ASN A 312 -14.23 -3.73 18.92
C ASN A 312 -12.91 -2.99 19.21
N SER A 313 -12.22 -2.53 18.16
CA SER A 313 -10.95 -1.80 18.31
C SER A 313 -11.14 -0.45 19.00
N PHE A 314 -12.27 0.24 18.73
CA PHE A 314 -12.62 1.50 19.39
C PHE A 314 -12.90 1.30 20.88
N VAL A 315 -13.58 0.23 21.27
CA VAL A 315 -13.80 -0.11 22.69
C VAL A 315 -12.47 -0.35 23.41
N ILE A 316 -11.53 -1.06 22.79
CA ILE A 316 -10.19 -1.29 23.36
C ILE A 316 -9.46 0.03 23.60
N VAL A 317 -9.50 0.96 22.64
CA VAL A 317 -8.89 2.30 22.77
C VAL A 317 -9.55 3.10 23.90
N LEU A 318 -10.88 3.09 23.98
CA LEU A 318 -11.59 3.80 25.05
C LEU A 318 -11.23 3.26 26.44
N PHE A 319 -11.07 1.94 26.56
CA PHE A 319 -10.65 1.32 27.80
C PHE A 319 -9.20 1.70 28.16
N LEU A 320 -8.27 1.62 27.21
CA LEU A 320 -6.86 1.97 27.41
C LEU A 320 -6.69 3.46 27.74
N SER A 321 -7.33 4.35 26.98
CA SER A 321 -7.34 5.78 27.24
C SER A 321 -7.92 6.10 28.62
N GLY A 322 -9.00 5.43 29.03
CA GLY A 322 -9.57 5.53 30.37
C GLY A 322 -8.60 5.12 31.48
N MET A 323 -7.87 4.01 31.28
CA MET A 323 -6.85 3.55 32.23
C MET A 323 -5.66 4.52 32.32
N VAL A 324 -5.13 4.97 31.18
CA VAL A 324 -4.03 5.96 31.14
C VAL A 324 -4.50 7.28 31.78
N ALA A 325 -5.71 7.75 31.48
CA ALA A 325 -6.29 8.94 32.10
C ALA A 325 -6.44 8.79 33.61
N MET A 326 -6.88 7.62 34.11
CA MET A 326 -6.90 7.37 35.57
C MET A 326 -5.51 7.45 36.18
N ILE A 327 -4.49 6.88 35.54
CA ILE A 327 -3.11 6.93 36.05
C ILE A 327 -2.59 8.40 36.06
N LEU A 328 -2.83 9.16 34.99
CA LEU A 328 -2.41 10.56 34.87
C LEU A 328 -3.18 11.52 35.78
N LEU A 329 -4.49 11.35 35.93
CA LEU A 329 -5.34 12.29 36.68
C LEU A 329 -5.48 11.90 38.14
N ARG A 330 -5.53 10.60 38.47
CA ARG A 330 -5.78 10.14 39.83
C ARG A 330 -4.51 9.77 40.57
N THR A 331 -3.60 9.04 39.92
CA THR A 331 -2.36 8.60 40.58
C THR A 331 -1.33 9.72 40.57
N LEU A 332 -1.00 10.28 39.40
CA LEU A 332 -0.01 11.35 39.30
C LEU A 332 -0.44 12.63 40.03
N HIS A 333 -1.70 13.07 39.91
CA HIS A 333 -2.15 14.28 40.62
C HIS A 333 -2.14 14.09 42.14
N ARG A 334 -2.57 12.92 42.63
CA ARG A 334 -2.48 12.59 44.06
C ARG A 334 -1.03 12.52 44.53
N ASP A 335 -0.14 11.95 43.72
CA ASP A 335 1.28 11.85 44.03
C ASP A 335 1.96 13.23 44.02
N ILE A 336 1.57 14.14 43.11
CA ILE A 336 2.03 15.54 43.07
C ILE A 336 1.49 16.36 44.26
N ILE A 337 0.21 16.21 44.63
CA ILE A 337 -0.39 16.92 45.78
C ILE A 337 0.29 16.47 47.07
N ARG A 338 0.44 15.15 47.26
CA ARG A 338 1.14 14.59 48.42
C ARG A 338 2.55 15.17 48.53
N TYR A 339 3.26 15.29 47.42
CA TYR A 339 4.59 15.90 47.40
C TYR A 339 4.60 17.37 47.84
N ASN A 340 3.71 18.21 47.28
CA ASN A 340 3.64 19.62 47.64
C ASN A 340 3.32 19.85 49.13
N GLN A 341 2.63 18.90 49.77
CA GLN A 341 2.33 18.94 51.21
C GLN A 341 3.54 18.56 52.08
N THR A 342 4.40 17.64 51.62
CA THR A 342 5.55 17.13 52.40
C THR A 342 6.80 18.04 52.34
N ASN A 343 6.90 18.96 51.37
CA ASN A 343 7.98 19.96 51.33
C ASN A 343 8.00 20.93 52.53
N PHE A 344 6.99 20.89 53.41
CA PHE A 344 6.91 21.71 54.63
C PHE A 344 7.44 20.99 55.89
N SER A 345 7.84 19.72 55.81
CA SER A 345 8.41 18.94 56.91
C SER A 345 9.86 18.54 56.58
N GLU A 346 10.84 19.13 57.27
CA GLU A 346 12.30 18.95 57.10
C GLU A 346 12.84 17.56 57.50
N GLU A 347 12.08 16.47 57.30
CA GLU A 347 12.62 15.12 57.47
C GLU A 347 12.81 14.47 56.10
N ALA A 348 14.07 14.10 55.83
CA ALA A 348 14.54 13.46 54.61
C ALA A 348 13.88 12.09 54.39
N GLN A 349 12.66 12.09 53.86
CA GLN A 349 12.03 10.88 53.37
C GLN A 349 12.42 10.68 51.90
N GLU A 350 13.07 9.54 51.63
CA GLU A 350 13.53 9.12 50.31
C GLU A 350 12.42 9.32 49.27
N ASP A 351 12.69 10.12 48.23
CA ASP A 351 11.76 10.32 47.11
C ASP A 351 11.26 8.95 46.60
N PHE A 352 10.01 8.82 46.13
CA PHE A 352 9.49 7.52 45.66
C PHE A 352 9.66 7.33 44.14
N GLY A 353 10.11 6.12 43.76
CA GLY A 353 10.05 5.51 42.41
C GLY A 353 10.56 6.39 41.27
N TRP A 354 9.63 6.96 40.48
CA TRP A 354 9.97 7.72 39.27
C TRP A 354 10.64 9.06 39.58
N LYS A 355 10.33 9.70 40.70
CA LYS A 355 10.87 11.03 41.03
C LYS A 355 12.35 10.98 41.41
N LEU A 356 12.80 9.90 42.03
CA LEU A 356 14.21 9.61 42.36
C LEU A 356 15.14 9.68 41.15
N VAL A 357 14.59 9.43 39.96
CA VAL A 357 15.36 9.26 38.74
C VAL A 357 15.47 10.57 37.93
N HIS A 358 14.92 11.69 38.43
CA HIS A 358 14.93 12.99 37.75
C HIS A 358 16.33 13.40 37.26
N GLY A 359 17.38 13.07 38.02
CA GLY A 359 18.78 13.37 37.70
C GLY A 359 19.43 12.47 36.64
N ASP A 360 18.79 11.37 36.20
CA ASP A 360 19.39 10.45 35.22
C ASP A 360 18.50 10.17 33.99
N VAL A 361 17.22 10.55 34.03
CA VAL A 361 16.23 10.31 32.95
C VAL A 361 16.62 10.90 31.59
N PHE A 362 17.33 12.04 31.56
CA PHE A 362 17.74 12.69 30.31
C PHE A 362 19.19 12.38 29.89
N ARG A 363 19.80 11.33 30.47
CA ARG A 363 21.12 10.85 30.05
C ARG A 363 21.07 10.40 28.58
N PRO A 364 22.09 10.72 27.75
CA PRO A 364 22.09 10.34 26.34
C PRO A 364 22.03 8.82 26.16
N PRO A 365 21.25 8.32 25.19
CA PRO A 365 21.09 6.89 24.94
C PRO A 365 22.36 6.25 24.40
N ARG A 366 22.54 4.95 24.68
CA ARG A 366 23.53 4.10 24.00
C ARG A 366 23.24 4.08 22.50
N ASN A 367 24.25 4.08 21.63
CA ASN A 367 24.07 4.09 20.17
C ASN A 367 23.16 5.22 19.65
N ARG A 368 23.32 6.44 20.21
CA ARG A 368 22.54 7.65 19.85
C ARG A 368 22.41 7.96 18.36
N MET A 369 23.38 7.55 17.52
CA MET A 369 23.32 7.75 16.05
C MET A 369 22.25 6.89 15.38
N LEU A 370 22.15 5.62 15.78
CA LEU A 370 21.20 4.69 15.18
C LEU A 370 19.77 5.08 15.55
N LEU A 371 19.55 5.43 16.83
CA LEU A 371 18.24 5.87 17.31
C LEU A 371 17.77 7.13 16.57
N SER A 372 18.63 8.15 16.44
CA SER A 372 18.26 9.36 15.69
C SER A 372 18.01 9.08 14.21
N ALA A 373 18.71 8.13 13.59
CA ALA A 373 18.45 7.72 12.22
C ALA A 373 17.08 7.04 12.07
N PHE A 374 16.75 6.09 12.94
CA PHE A 374 15.44 5.42 12.94
C PHE A 374 14.28 6.38 13.20
N LEU A 375 14.43 7.33 14.13
CA LEU A 375 13.39 8.34 14.39
C LEU A 375 13.17 9.28 13.20
N GLY A 376 14.24 9.64 12.48
CA GLY A 376 14.14 10.41 11.25
C GLY A 376 13.35 9.66 10.18
N GLN A 377 13.78 8.43 9.89
CA GLN A 377 13.14 7.58 8.88
C GLN A 377 11.71 7.22 9.22
N GLY A 378 11.43 6.85 10.48
CA GLY A 378 10.07 6.57 10.90
C GLY A 378 9.15 7.79 10.88
N THR A 379 9.67 9.01 11.07
CA THR A 379 8.88 10.24 10.87
C THR A 379 8.54 10.46 9.39
N GLN A 380 9.49 10.22 8.49
CA GLN A 380 9.25 10.29 7.05
C GLN A 380 8.16 9.31 6.60
N VAL A 381 8.27 8.04 7.03
CA VAL A 381 7.27 7.00 6.75
C VAL A 381 5.92 7.36 7.37
N LEU A 382 5.88 7.83 8.62
CA LEU A 382 4.64 8.21 9.30
C LEU A 382 3.88 9.30 8.52
N ILE A 383 4.57 10.37 8.12
CA ILE A 383 3.97 11.49 7.38
C ILE A 383 3.53 11.00 5.98
N MET A 384 4.35 10.20 5.32
CA MET A 384 4.03 9.62 4.00
C MET A 384 2.75 8.77 4.07
N THR A 385 2.67 7.82 5.00
CA THR A 385 1.50 6.96 5.18
C THR A 385 0.26 7.78 5.55
N PHE A 386 0.38 8.78 6.44
CA PHE A 386 -0.73 9.65 6.79
C PHE A 386 -1.28 10.42 5.59
N ILE A 387 -0.42 11.09 4.82
CA ILE A 387 -0.83 11.86 3.64
C ILE A 387 -1.43 10.94 2.57
N THR A 388 -0.84 9.76 2.36
CA THR A 388 -1.32 8.81 1.36
C THR A 388 -2.71 8.29 1.71
N LEU A 389 -2.93 7.87 2.96
CA LEU A 389 -4.24 7.42 3.43
C LEU A 389 -5.27 8.55 3.47
N PHE A 390 -4.86 9.77 3.81
CA PHE A 390 -5.73 10.94 3.75
C PHE A 390 -6.21 11.22 2.33
N LEU A 391 -5.30 11.27 1.34
CA LEU A 391 -5.67 11.45 -0.07
C LEU A 391 -6.53 10.29 -0.60
N ALA A 392 -6.29 9.06 -0.14
CA ALA A 392 -7.12 7.91 -0.48
C ALA A 392 -8.52 8.02 0.12
N CYS A 393 -8.66 8.55 1.34
CA CYS A 393 -9.95 8.77 2.00
C CYS A 393 -10.85 9.77 1.26
N PHE A 394 -10.26 10.79 0.61
CA PHE A 394 -11.00 11.74 -0.24
C PHE A 394 -11.32 11.19 -1.65
N GLY A 395 -10.91 9.96 -1.97
CA GLY A 395 -11.18 9.32 -3.26
C GLY A 395 -10.21 9.70 -4.39
N PHE A 396 -9.20 10.55 -4.13
CA PHE A 396 -8.20 10.93 -5.15
C PHE A 396 -7.30 9.76 -5.58
N LEU A 397 -7.13 8.75 -4.71
CA LEU A 397 -6.34 7.55 -4.99
C LEU A 397 -7.24 6.31 -5.17
N SER A 398 -8.41 6.49 -5.77
CA SER A 398 -9.31 5.37 -6.09
C SER A 398 -8.60 4.32 -6.96
N PRO A 399 -8.87 3.01 -6.77
CA PRO A 399 -8.35 1.94 -7.62
C PRO A 399 -8.70 2.08 -9.10
N ALA A 400 -9.64 2.96 -9.45
CA ALA A 400 -9.90 3.38 -10.83
C ALA A 400 -8.67 4.02 -11.52
N HIS A 401 -7.74 4.60 -10.74
CA HIS A 401 -6.45 5.10 -11.20
C HIS A 401 -5.34 4.09 -10.88
N ARG A 402 -5.10 3.18 -11.83
CA ARG A 402 -4.09 2.11 -11.72
C ARG A 402 -2.71 2.68 -11.40
N GLY A 403 -2.02 2.08 -10.42
CA GLY A 403 -0.68 2.49 -10.00
C GLY A 403 -0.58 3.88 -9.34
N ALA A 404 -1.68 4.63 -9.18
CA ALA A 404 -1.62 5.98 -8.59
C ALA A 404 -1.21 5.96 -7.12
N LEU A 405 -1.72 5.00 -6.33
CA LEU A 405 -1.38 4.85 -4.91
C LEU A 405 0.13 4.65 -4.71
N MET A 406 0.75 3.73 -5.48
CA MET A 406 2.19 3.48 -5.41
C MET A 406 3.01 4.65 -5.92
N THR A 407 2.60 5.27 -7.04
CA THR A 407 3.26 6.47 -7.56
C THR A 407 3.26 7.59 -6.53
N CYS A 408 2.11 7.83 -5.89
CA CYS A 408 1.96 8.83 -4.84
C CYS A 408 2.85 8.50 -3.64
N ALA A 409 2.86 7.25 -3.18
CA ALA A 409 3.70 6.81 -2.06
C ALA A 409 5.20 7.03 -2.34
N VAL A 410 5.69 6.65 -3.52
CA VAL A 410 7.12 6.83 -3.91
C VAL A 410 7.47 8.30 -4.04
N VAL A 411 6.64 9.10 -4.71
CA VAL A 411 6.88 10.55 -4.86
C VAL A 411 6.87 11.25 -3.50
N LEU A 412 5.88 10.95 -2.65
CA LEU A 412 5.81 11.49 -1.29
C LEU A 412 7.03 11.06 -0.47
N TRP A 413 7.45 9.80 -0.56
CA TRP A 413 8.64 9.31 0.13
C TRP A 413 9.88 10.12 -0.24
N VAL A 414 10.10 10.37 -1.53
CA VAL A 414 11.25 11.16 -2.01
C VAL A 414 11.19 12.62 -1.55
N LEU A 415 10.02 13.25 -1.62
CA LEU A 415 9.83 14.66 -1.23
C LEU A 415 9.90 14.85 0.30
N LEU A 416 9.51 13.85 1.08
CA LEU A 416 9.50 13.87 2.54
C LEU A 416 10.86 13.54 3.17
N GLY A 417 11.95 13.54 2.39
CA GLY A 417 13.31 13.44 2.93
C GLY A 417 13.68 14.58 3.90
N THR A 418 13.12 15.78 3.70
CA THR A 418 13.42 16.96 4.55
C THR A 418 12.99 16.75 6.01
N PRO A 419 11.74 16.34 6.33
CA PRO A 419 11.35 15.93 7.68
C PRO A 419 12.28 14.89 8.32
N ALA A 420 12.69 13.86 7.56
CA ALA A 420 13.56 12.79 8.06
C ALA A 420 14.90 13.33 8.55
N GLY A 421 15.57 14.13 7.71
CA GLY A 421 16.83 14.77 8.05
C GLY A 421 16.70 15.73 9.23
N TYR A 422 15.64 16.54 9.25
CA TYR A 422 15.39 17.54 10.30
C TYR A 422 15.21 16.90 11.68
N VAL A 423 14.34 15.90 11.77
CA VAL A 423 14.08 15.19 13.03
C VAL A 423 15.33 14.45 13.50
N SER A 424 15.99 13.73 12.59
CA SER A 424 17.20 12.98 12.91
C SER A 424 18.31 13.88 13.48
N ALA A 425 18.65 14.96 12.77
CA ALA A 425 19.73 15.86 13.20
C ALA A 425 19.40 16.60 14.51
N ARG A 426 18.13 16.98 14.71
CA ARG A 426 17.69 17.67 15.93
C ARG A 426 17.68 16.74 17.15
N MET A 427 17.23 15.50 16.98
CA MET A 427 17.31 14.47 18.03
C MET A 427 18.76 14.13 18.36
N TYR A 428 19.60 13.92 17.35
CA TYR A 428 21.01 13.61 17.54
C TYR A 428 21.76 14.70 18.33
N LYS A 429 21.46 15.96 18.04
CA LYS A 429 21.99 17.10 18.80
C LYS A 429 21.49 17.10 20.25
N THR A 430 20.21 16.78 20.47
CA THR A 430 19.62 16.64 21.82
C THR A 430 20.31 15.52 22.62
N PHE A 431 20.76 14.46 21.95
CA PHE A 431 21.58 13.39 22.55
C PHE A 431 23.07 13.75 22.72
N LYS A 432 23.41 15.05 22.73
CA LYS A 432 24.77 15.59 22.83
C LYS A 432 25.72 15.11 21.71
N GLY A 433 25.18 14.76 20.53
CA GLY A 433 25.94 14.30 19.37
C GLY A 433 26.57 15.45 18.58
N VAL A 434 27.83 15.29 18.16
CA VAL A 434 28.62 16.32 17.44
C VAL A 434 28.67 16.06 15.93
N ASN A 435 28.80 14.79 15.53
CA ASN A 435 29.04 14.38 14.14
C ASN A 435 27.75 14.29 13.31
N TRP A 436 27.08 15.43 13.11
CA TRP A 436 25.79 15.49 12.40
C TRP A 436 25.88 15.06 10.92
N LYS A 437 27.04 15.21 10.27
CA LYS A 437 27.27 14.77 8.88
C LYS A 437 27.17 13.25 8.74
N THR A 438 27.79 12.50 9.65
CA THR A 438 27.72 11.03 9.66
C THR A 438 26.31 10.56 10.03
N ASN A 439 25.63 11.26 10.94
CA ASN A 439 24.22 10.98 11.25
C ASN A 439 23.33 11.18 10.03
N PHE A 440 23.51 12.26 9.26
CA PHE A 440 22.81 12.47 7.99
C PHE A 440 23.01 11.31 7.03
N LEU A 441 24.27 10.89 6.82
CA LEU A 441 24.62 9.84 5.86
C LEU A 441 24.01 8.49 6.28
N LEU A 442 24.03 8.18 7.58
CA LEU A 442 23.36 7.01 8.14
C LEU A 442 21.84 7.06 7.92
N THR A 443 21.21 8.21 8.20
CA THR A 443 19.77 8.39 7.97
C THR A 443 19.44 8.21 6.49
N ALA A 444 20.19 8.81 5.58
CA ALA A 444 19.89 8.79 4.15
C ALA A 444 20.11 7.41 3.49
N LEU A 445 21.04 6.59 4.01
CA LEU A 445 21.44 5.33 3.37
C LEU A 445 20.97 4.05 4.06
N LEU A 446 20.79 4.03 5.38
CA LEU A 446 20.58 2.77 6.13
C LEU A 446 19.27 2.07 5.73
N CYS A 447 18.12 2.64 6.10
CA CYS A 447 16.83 2.00 5.82
C CYS A 447 16.52 1.91 4.32
N PRO A 448 16.74 2.96 3.51
CA PRO A 448 16.50 2.89 2.07
C PRO A 448 17.45 1.89 1.37
N GLY A 449 18.69 1.77 1.85
CA GLY A 449 19.65 0.79 1.34
C GLY A 449 19.26 -0.65 1.65
N VAL A 450 18.75 -0.93 2.86
CA VAL A 450 18.22 -2.26 3.21
C VAL A 450 17.07 -2.64 2.28
N VAL A 451 16.12 -1.73 2.07
CA VAL A 451 14.98 -1.96 1.15
C VAL A 451 15.46 -2.14 -0.29
N PHE A 452 16.44 -1.35 -0.74
CA PHE A 452 16.98 -1.48 -2.09
C PHE A 452 17.69 -2.83 -2.31
N VAL A 453 18.48 -3.30 -1.34
CA VAL A 453 19.15 -4.61 -1.42
C VAL A 453 18.13 -5.75 -1.49
N ASP A 454 17.09 -5.70 -0.66
CA ASP A 454 16.03 -6.71 -0.67
C ASP A 454 15.25 -6.70 -2.00
N LEU A 455 14.82 -5.53 -2.48
CA LEU A 455 14.15 -5.38 -3.77
C LEU A 455 15.04 -5.79 -4.95
N PHE A 456 16.34 -5.49 -4.90
CA PHE A 456 17.29 -5.90 -5.93
C PHE A 456 17.44 -7.42 -5.97
N PHE A 457 17.55 -8.08 -4.81
CA PHE A 457 17.60 -9.54 -4.73
C PHE A 457 16.33 -10.18 -5.29
N MET A 458 15.15 -9.65 -4.93
CA MET A 458 13.88 -10.11 -5.51
C MET A 458 13.81 -9.88 -7.02
N ASN A 459 14.31 -8.74 -7.49
CA ASN A 459 14.33 -8.43 -8.92
C ASN A 459 15.23 -9.41 -9.71
N LEU A 460 16.35 -9.86 -9.13
CA LEU A 460 17.19 -10.90 -9.74
C LEU A 460 16.42 -12.21 -9.94
N ILE A 461 15.65 -12.64 -8.94
CA ILE A 461 14.80 -13.84 -9.02
C ILE A 461 13.73 -13.65 -10.12
N LEU A 462 13.09 -12.48 -10.16
CA LEU A 462 12.08 -12.17 -11.18
C LEU A 462 12.66 -12.17 -12.60
N TRP A 463 13.91 -11.73 -12.79
CA TRP A 463 14.59 -11.82 -14.09
C TRP A 463 14.92 -13.26 -14.48
N VAL A 464 15.41 -14.08 -13.54
CA VAL A 464 15.72 -15.50 -13.81
C VAL A 464 14.48 -16.28 -14.23
N GLU A 465 13.33 -15.99 -13.61
CA GLU A 465 12.04 -16.64 -13.95
C GLU A 465 11.32 -16.00 -15.15
N GLY A 466 11.83 -14.88 -15.71
CA GLY A 466 11.19 -14.20 -16.84
C GLY A 466 9.82 -13.59 -16.52
N SER A 467 9.62 -13.13 -15.28
CA SER A 467 8.34 -12.56 -14.82
C SER A 467 8.11 -11.13 -15.36
N SER A 468 6.84 -10.76 -15.58
CA SER A 468 6.43 -9.40 -15.97
C SER A 468 6.62 -8.37 -14.87
N ALA A 469 6.67 -8.82 -13.61
CA ALA A 469 6.98 -7.98 -12.46
C ALA A 469 8.46 -7.60 -12.36
N ALA A 470 9.32 -8.19 -13.20
CA ALA A 470 10.73 -7.82 -13.20
C ALA A 470 10.89 -6.36 -13.66
N ILE A 471 11.50 -5.56 -12.79
CA ILE A 471 11.81 -4.16 -13.05
C ILE A 471 12.92 -4.12 -14.09
N SER A 472 12.72 -3.35 -15.17
CA SER A 472 13.74 -3.19 -16.20
C SER A 472 14.97 -2.46 -15.64
N PHE A 473 16.14 -2.72 -16.23
CA PHE A 473 17.40 -2.09 -15.81
C PHE A 473 17.33 -0.55 -15.85
N GLY A 474 16.63 0.01 -16.85
CA GLY A 474 16.42 1.46 -16.97
C GLY A 474 15.60 2.03 -15.81
N THR A 475 14.52 1.36 -15.40
CA THR A 475 13.70 1.79 -14.25
C THR A 475 14.50 1.69 -12.95
N LEU A 476 15.35 0.68 -12.78
CA LEU A 476 16.22 0.55 -11.60
C LEU A 476 17.20 1.73 -11.49
N ILE A 477 17.82 2.14 -12.60
CA ILE A 477 18.67 3.35 -12.65
C ILE A 477 17.83 4.59 -12.34
N GLY A 478 16.59 4.68 -12.85
CA GLY A 478 15.68 5.78 -12.54
C GLY A 478 15.37 5.91 -11.05
N ILE A 479 15.12 4.80 -10.36
CA ILE A 479 14.88 4.77 -8.90
C ILE A 479 16.15 5.19 -8.14
N LEU A 480 17.32 4.69 -8.54
CA LEU A 480 18.61 5.09 -7.97
C LEU A 480 18.88 6.59 -8.16
N ALA A 481 18.62 7.11 -9.35
CA ALA A 481 18.76 8.54 -9.65
C ALA A 481 17.80 9.39 -8.82
N MET A 482 16.57 8.92 -8.58
CA MET A 482 15.60 9.60 -7.72
C MET A 482 16.03 9.57 -6.24
N TRP A 483 16.58 8.46 -5.77
CA TRP A 483 17.10 8.32 -4.41
C TRP A 483 18.32 9.22 -4.17
N PHE A 484 19.39 9.09 -4.96
CA PHE A 484 20.62 9.87 -4.78
C PHE A 484 20.50 11.32 -5.28
N GLY A 485 19.70 11.58 -6.31
CA GLY A 485 19.56 12.90 -6.93
C GLY A 485 18.55 13.81 -6.24
N ILE A 486 17.52 13.27 -5.58
CA ILE A 486 16.48 14.07 -4.93
C ILE A 486 16.42 13.78 -3.42
N SER A 487 16.21 12.53 -3.02
CA SER A 487 15.98 12.19 -1.61
C SER A 487 17.21 12.49 -0.72
N VAL A 488 18.42 12.14 -1.15
CA VAL A 488 19.67 12.41 -0.39
C VAL A 488 19.93 13.92 -0.21
N PRO A 489 19.84 14.78 -1.24
CA PRO A 489 19.93 16.24 -1.06
C PRO A 489 18.84 16.83 -0.16
N LEU A 490 17.59 16.36 -0.28
CA LEU A 490 16.50 16.84 0.58
C LEU A 490 16.71 16.45 2.04
N THR A 491 17.15 15.22 2.31
CA THR A 491 17.51 14.79 3.67
C THR A 491 18.70 15.59 4.22
N PHE A 492 19.67 15.97 3.39
CA PHE A 492 20.77 16.86 3.79
C PHE A 492 20.26 18.24 4.18
N LEU A 493 19.38 18.84 3.36
CA LEU A 493 18.76 20.13 3.64
C LEU A 493 18.02 20.10 4.98
N GLY A 494 17.22 19.06 5.21
CA GLY A 494 16.55 18.81 6.48
C GLY A 494 17.53 18.73 7.65
N ALA A 495 18.59 17.92 7.52
CA ALA A 495 19.61 17.74 8.55
C ALA A 495 20.39 19.02 8.86
N TYR A 496 20.67 19.86 7.85
CA TYR A 496 21.31 21.15 8.02
C TYR A 496 20.45 22.11 8.85
N PHE A 497 19.15 22.22 8.55
CA PHE A 497 18.23 23.04 9.36
C PHE A 497 18.00 22.45 10.76
N GLY A 498 17.96 21.12 10.89
CA GLY A 498 17.80 20.42 12.16
C GLY A 498 19.00 20.64 13.09
N SER A 499 20.22 20.59 12.57
CA SER A 499 21.45 20.81 13.34
C SER A 499 21.62 22.27 13.80
N LYS A 500 21.14 23.24 13.02
CA LYS A 500 21.11 24.66 13.41
C LYS A 500 20.06 24.98 14.48
N LYS A 501 18.97 24.22 14.55
CA LYS A 501 17.93 24.44 15.56
C LYS A 501 18.51 24.21 16.97
N LYS A 502 17.94 24.92 17.95
CA LYS A 502 18.27 24.71 19.36
C LYS A 502 17.85 23.30 19.78
N GLN A 503 18.67 22.67 20.62
CA GLN A 503 18.34 21.41 21.27
C GLN A 503 17.05 21.55 22.09
N PHE A 504 16.33 20.44 22.29
CA PHE A 504 15.24 20.45 23.25
C PHE A 504 15.81 20.72 24.64
N LYS A 505 15.21 21.68 25.37
CA LYS A 505 15.61 21.97 26.74
C LYS A 505 15.07 20.86 27.64
N HIS A 506 15.97 20.15 28.31
CA HIS A 506 15.57 19.22 29.34
C HIS A 506 15.11 20.02 30.58
N PRO A 507 13.98 19.65 31.22
CA PRO A 507 13.48 20.35 32.39
C PRO A 507 14.39 20.20 33.61
N VAL A 508 15.23 19.14 33.65
CA VAL A 508 16.08 18.82 34.78
C VAL A 508 17.52 18.59 34.31
N HIS A 509 18.48 18.95 35.18
CA HIS A 509 19.90 18.68 34.95
C HIS A 509 20.25 17.22 35.25
N THR A 510 21.22 16.69 34.51
CA THR A 510 21.69 15.31 34.71
C THR A 510 22.84 15.27 35.73
N ASN A 511 22.79 14.35 36.68
CA ASN A 511 23.86 14.07 37.63
C ASN A 511 25.11 13.52 36.93
N GLN A 512 26.29 13.77 37.52
CA GLN A 512 27.56 13.31 36.95
C GLN A 512 27.69 11.78 37.06
N ILE A 513 27.39 11.23 38.24
CA ILE A 513 27.47 9.80 38.54
C ILE A 513 26.10 9.16 38.26
N PRO A 514 26.04 8.08 37.45
CA PRO A 514 24.79 7.35 37.22
C PRO A 514 24.34 6.62 38.49
N ARG A 515 23.06 6.75 38.83
CA ARG A 515 22.45 5.97 39.91
C ARG A 515 22.44 4.47 39.58
N HIS A 516 22.63 3.64 40.62
CA HIS A 516 22.49 2.19 40.54
C HIS A 516 21.02 1.80 40.39
N ILE A 517 20.71 0.89 39.46
CA ILE A 517 19.34 0.44 39.19
C ILE A 517 19.03 -0.78 40.07
N PRO A 518 17.92 -0.79 40.83
CA PRO A 518 17.55 -1.92 41.66
C PRO A 518 17.22 -3.16 40.81
N GLN A 519 17.34 -4.34 41.41
CA GLN A 519 17.00 -5.59 40.73
C GLN A 519 15.52 -5.61 40.36
N GLN A 520 15.24 -5.89 39.08
CA GLN A 520 13.90 -5.83 38.50
C GLN A 520 13.19 -7.18 38.65
N ASN A 521 11.92 -7.15 39.05
CA ASN A 521 11.03 -8.31 39.03
C ASN A 521 10.83 -8.80 37.60
N PHE A 522 10.43 -10.07 37.42
CA PHE A 522 10.25 -10.66 36.09
C PHE A 522 9.37 -9.81 35.15
N PHE A 523 8.27 -9.27 35.67
CA PHE A 523 7.34 -8.41 34.92
C PHE A 523 7.91 -7.04 34.52
N THR A 524 8.90 -6.52 35.25
CA THR A 524 9.53 -5.23 34.96
C THR A 524 10.80 -5.37 34.13
N ARG A 525 11.20 -6.61 33.78
CA ARG A 525 12.32 -6.86 32.87
C ARG A 525 12.03 -6.30 31.47
N PRO A 526 13.05 -5.76 30.78
CA PRO A 526 12.88 -5.04 29.52
C PRO A 526 12.26 -5.89 28.40
N LEU A 527 12.68 -7.15 28.26
CA LEU A 527 12.19 -8.02 27.19
C LEU A 527 10.70 -8.34 27.36
N PHE A 528 10.27 -8.63 28.58
CA PHE A 528 8.89 -8.97 28.86
C PHE A 528 7.96 -7.76 28.64
N GLY A 529 8.37 -6.57 29.09
CA GLY A 529 7.62 -5.33 28.84
C GLY A 529 7.48 -4.98 27.35
N ILE A 530 8.54 -5.17 26.55
CA ILE A 530 8.51 -4.94 25.10
C ILE A 530 7.53 -5.91 24.41
N ILE A 531 7.55 -7.19 24.78
CA ILE A 531 6.68 -8.21 24.20
C ILE A 531 5.21 -7.87 24.49
N ILE A 532 4.85 -7.62 25.75
CA ILE A 532 3.46 -7.29 26.12
C ILE A 532 2.97 -6.01 25.46
N GLY A 533 3.81 -4.98 25.38
CA GLY A 533 3.41 -3.70 24.80
C GLY A 533 2.99 -3.79 23.34
N GLY A 534 3.56 -4.74 22.59
CA GLY A 534 3.22 -4.94 21.17
C GLY A 534 1.91 -5.68 20.92
N ILE A 535 1.37 -6.41 21.92
CA ILE A 535 0.15 -7.23 21.78
C ILE A 535 -1.09 -6.36 21.62
N LEU A 536 -1.19 -5.27 22.39
CA LEU A 536 -2.39 -4.41 22.38
C LEU A 536 -2.60 -3.73 21.03
N PRO A 537 -1.59 -3.07 20.41
CA PRO A 537 -1.76 -2.49 19.09
C PRO A 537 -1.99 -3.55 18.01
N PHE A 538 -1.41 -4.75 18.15
CA PHE A 538 -1.65 -5.86 17.22
C PHE A 538 -3.10 -6.34 17.26
N GLY A 539 -3.68 -6.50 18.45
CA GLY A 539 -5.08 -6.89 18.62
C GLY A 539 -6.05 -5.92 17.97
N CYS A 540 -5.73 -4.62 17.96
CA CYS A 540 -6.57 -3.57 17.36
C CYS A 540 -6.54 -3.58 15.81
N ILE A 541 -5.54 -4.19 15.18
CA ILE A 541 -5.38 -4.18 13.72
C ILE A 541 -5.51 -5.56 13.06
N PHE A 542 -5.53 -6.64 13.85
CA PHE A 542 -5.44 -8.01 13.35
C PHE A 542 -6.47 -8.34 12.26
N ILE A 543 -7.74 -8.00 12.45
CA ILE A 543 -8.80 -8.25 11.47
C ILE A 543 -8.58 -7.41 10.21
N GLN A 544 -8.16 -6.16 10.35
CA GLN A 544 -7.88 -5.29 9.20
C GLN A 544 -6.67 -5.79 8.39
N LEU A 545 -5.66 -6.32 9.08
CA LEU A 545 -4.48 -6.92 8.47
C LEU A 545 -4.85 -8.14 7.61
N PHE A 546 -5.81 -8.95 8.03
CA PHE A 546 -6.34 -10.06 7.20
C PHE A 546 -6.89 -9.56 5.86
N PHE A 547 -7.71 -8.50 5.87
CA PHE A 547 -8.25 -7.92 4.63
C PHE A 547 -7.17 -7.31 3.74
N ILE A 548 -6.16 -6.66 4.33
CA ILE A 548 -5.02 -6.13 3.58
C ILE A 548 -4.23 -7.27 2.92
N LEU A 549 -3.93 -8.34 3.65
CA LEU A 549 -3.20 -9.49 3.09
C LEU A 549 -4.01 -10.21 2.01
N ASN A 550 -5.31 -10.41 2.20
CA ASN A 550 -6.18 -10.96 1.14
C ASN A 550 -6.19 -10.06 -0.10
N SER A 551 -6.15 -8.74 0.08
CA SER A 551 -6.16 -7.84 -1.06
C SER A 551 -4.87 -7.86 -1.87
N ILE A 552 -3.73 -7.99 -1.18
CA ILE A 552 -2.41 -8.04 -1.82
C ILE A 552 -2.17 -9.39 -2.51
N TRP A 553 -2.61 -10.50 -1.89
CA TRP A 553 -2.22 -11.85 -2.31
C TRP A 553 -3.35 -12.69 -2.94
N SER A 554 -4.62 -12.35 -2.73
CA SER A 554 -5.79 -13.17 -3.13
C SER A 554 -6.68 -12.48 -4.19
N HIS A 555 -6.13 -11.52 -4.95
CA HIS A 555 -6.80 -10.80 -6.05
C HIS A 555 -8.13 -10.09 -5.70
N GLN A 556 -8.38 -9.88 -4.41
CA GLN A 556 -9.56 -9.16 -3.92
C GLN A 556 -9.27 -7.66 -3.87
N MET A 557 -10.09 -6.84 -4.52
CA MET A 557 -9.87 -5.40 -4.55
C MET A 557 -10.34 -4.73 -3.24
N TYR A 558 -9.42 -4.18 -2.44
CA TYR A 558 -9.79 -3.43 -1.24
C TYR A 558 -10.15 -1.97 -1.56
N PHE A 559 -11.43 -1.61 -1.42
CA PHE A 559 -11.93 -0.25 -1.71
C PHE A 559 -12.26 0.59 -0.46
N MET A 560 -12.16 -0.01 0.73
CA MET A 560 -12.59 0.59 1.99
C MET A 560 -11.51 1.49 2.63
N PHE A 561 -10.92 2.41 1.85
CA PHE A 561 -9.81 3.28 2.29
C PHE A 561 -10.15 4.18 3.47
N GLY A 562 -11.39 4.64 3.59
CA GLY A 562 -11.84 5.42 4.75
C GLY A 562 -11.75 4.63 6.07
N PHE A 563 -12.09 3.34 6.03
CA PHE A 563 -11.96 2.44 7.17
C PHE A 563 -10.50 2.19 7.53
N LEU A 564 -9.64 1.98 6.52
CA LEU A 564 -8.21 1.85 6.72
C LEU A 564 -7.59 3.09 7.39
N PHE A 565 -8.02 4.30 7.01
CA PHE A 565 -7.55 5.54 7.62
C PHE A 565 -7.97 5.65 9.10
N LEU A 566 -9.21 5.28 9.44
CA LEU A 566 -9.69 5.27 10.82
C LEU A 566 -8.91 4.27 11.67
N VAL A 567 -8.71 3.04 11.17
CA VAL A 567 -7.92 2.02 11.87
C VAL A 567 -6.47 2.48 12.04
N PHE A 568 -5.89 3.18 11.06
CA PHE A 568 -4.56 3.75 11.19
C PHE A 568 -4.49 4.78 12.33
N ILE A 569 -5.48 5.65 12.51
CA ILE A 569 -5.54 6.58 13.65
C ILE A 569 -5.64 5.83 14.98
N ILE A 570 -6.50 4.81 15.05
CA ILE A 570 -6.62 3.94 16.23
C ILE A 570 -5.28 3.29 16.58
N LEU A 571 -4.54 2.80 15.57
CA LEU A 571 -3.21 2.23 15.77
C LEU A 571 -2.24 3.25 16.37
N LEU A 572 -2.22 4.50 15.88
CA LEU A 572 -1.33 5.53 16.43
C LEU A 572 -1.64 5.84 17.89
N ILE A 573 -2.92 5.93 18.24
CA ILE A 573 -3.37 6.18 19.62
C ILE A 573 -2.98 5.01 20.52
N THR A 574 -3.29 3.77 20.12
CA THR A 574 -2.96 2.58 20.94
C THR A 574 -1.46 2.37 21.11
N CYS A 575 -0.65 2.60 20.07
CA CYS A 575 0.81 2.60 20.19
C CYS A 575 1.29 3.67 21.18
N SER A 576 0.71 4.86 21.15
CA SER A 576 1.09 5.96 22.07
C SER A 576 0.73 5.65 23.52
N GLU A 577 -0.45 5.09 23.77
CA GLU A 577 -0.94 4.78 25.11
C GLU A 577 -0.20 3.60 25.74
N ALA A 578 -0.02 2.51 24.99
CA ALA A 578 0.69 1.32 25.45
C ALA A 578 2.15 1.64 25.83
N THR A 579 2.82 2.48 25.02
CA THR A 579 4.21 2.89 25.29
C THR A 579 4.31 3.83 26.49
N VAL A 580 3.41 4.81 26.63
CA VAL A 580 3.39 5.71 27.79
C VAL A 580 3.11 4.94 29.09
N LEU A 581 2.16 4.01 29.07
CA LEU A 581 1.82 3.17 30.22
C LEU A 581 3.03 2.35 30.70
N LEU A 582 3.68 1.63 29.79
CA LEU A 582 4.84 0.81 30.12
C LEU A 582 6.04 1.66 30.53
N CYS A 583 6.24 2.81 29.88
CA CYS A 583 7.26 3.76 30.28
C CYS A 583 7.05 4.27 31.71
N TYR A 584 5.81 4.55 32.11
CA TYR A 584 5.48 4.96 33.48
C TYR A 584 5.81 3.85 34.49
N PHE A 585 5.40 2.60 34.23
CA PHE A 585 5.73 1.48 35.12
C PHE A 585 7.24 1.25 35.26
N HIS A 586 8.01 1.43 34.19
CA HIS A 586 9.48 1.33 34.26
C HIS A 586 10.11 2.46 35.09
N LEU A 587 9.59 3.69 34.96
CA LEU A 587 10.05 4.80 35.79
C LEU A 587 9.71 4.56 37.27
N CYS A 588 8.52 4.04 37.57
CA CYS A 588 8.15 3.65 38.93
C CYS A 588 9.06 2.56 39.51
N ALA A 589 9.67 1.73 38.66
CA ALA A 589 10.66 0.72 39.03
C ALA A 589 12.10 1.26 39.05
N GLU A 590 12.29 2.58 39.09
CA GLU A 590 13.58 3.28 39.18
C GLU A 590 14.54 3.06 37.99
N ASP A 591 14.03 2.67 36.82
CA ASP A 591 14.86 2.46 35.63
C ASP A 591 14.74 3.62 34.63
N TYR A 592 15.83 4.38 34.44
CA TYR A 592 15.89 5.49 33.48
C TYR A 592 16.20 5.07 32.03
N HIS A 593 16.42 3.79 31.72
CA HIS A 593 16.78 3.35 30.36
C HIS A 593 15.57 3.28 29.41
N TRP A 594 14.82 4.36 29.30
CA TRP A 594 13.54 4.39 28.58
C TRP A 594 13.70 4.63 27.07
N TRP A 595 14.76 5.29 26.59
CA TRP A 595 14.89 5.73 25.18
C TRP A 595 14.68 4.62 24.14
N TRP A 596 15.46 3.53 24.22
CA TRP A 596 15.32 2.40 23.30
C TRP A 596 14.09 1.55 23.61
N ARG A 597 13.72 1.45 24.89
CA ARG A 597 12.56 0.67 25.29
C ARG A 597 11.28 1.27 24.71
N ALA A 598 11.09 2.58 24.81
CA ALA A 598 9.95 3.29 24.23
C ALA A 598 9.82 3.04 22.72
N PHE A 599 10.95 3.03 22.00
CA PHE A 599 10.96 2.69 20.57
C PHE A 599 10.58 1.23 20.34
N PHE A 600 11.23 0.28 21.03
CA PHE A 600 10.98 -1.15 20.82
C PHE A 600 9.59 -1.61 21.26
N THR A 601 9.01 -1.04 22.31
CA THR A 601 7.70 -1.43 22.85
C THR A 601 6.59 -1.31 21.82
N SER A 602 6.52 -0.23 21.03
CA SER A 602 5.54 -0.11 19.94
C SER A 602 6.01 -0.79 18.65
N SER A 603 7.31 -0.75 18.35
CA SER A 603 7.87 -1.44 17.18
C SER A 603 7.67 -2.95 17.22
N PHE A 604 7.55 -3.56 18.40
CA PHE A 604 7.37 -5.01 18.54
C PHE A 604 6.04 -5.49 17.94
N THR A 605 5.05 -4.61 17.75
CA THR A 605 3.85 -4.91 16.96
C THR A 605 4.18 -5.40 15.54
N ALA A 606 5.28 -4.93 14.94
CA ALA A 606 5.73 -5.40 13.62
C ALA A 606 6.21 -6.87 13.65
N VAL A 607 6.73 -7.36 14.78
CA VAL A 607 7.13 -8.77 14.95
C VAL A 607 5.88 -9.65 14.99
N TYR A 608 4.82 -9.21 15.67
CA TYR A 608 3.53 -9.91 15.64
C TYR A 608 2.92 -9.94 14.23
N LEU A 609 3.05 -8.85 13.46
CA LEU A 609 2.67 -8.80 12.06
C LEU A 609 3.45 -9.84 11.23
N PHE A 610 4.75 -9.99 11.45
CA PHE A 610 5.56 -11.01 10.77
C PHE A 610 5.13 -12.43 11.13
N ILE A 611 4.90 -12.73 12.42
CA ILE A 611 4.41 -14.04 12.86
C ILE A 611 3.05 -14.34 12.22
N TYR A 612 2.17 -13.34 12.16
CA TYR A 612 0.88 -13.49 11.50
C TYR A 612 1.00 -13.73 9.99
N ALA A 613 1.91 -13.05 9.30
CA ALA A 613 2.17 -13.29 7.88
C ALA A 613 2.70 -14.72 7.64
N VAL A 614 3.59 -15.22 8.50
CA VAL A 614 4.03 -16.63 8.45
C VAL A 614 2.85 -17.58 8.65
N HIS A 615 1.98 -17.33 9.64
CA HIS A 615 0.78 -18.13 9.84
C HIS A 615 -0.16 -18.08 8.62
N TYR A 616 -0.37 -16.90 8.06
CA TYR A 616 -1.20 -16.68 6.88
C TYR A 616 -0.66 -17.43 5.64
N PHE A 617 0.67 -17.46 5.47
CA PHE A 617 1.34 -18.24 4.42
C PHE A 617 1.01 -19.74 4.50
N PHE A 618 1.06 -20.34 5.68
CA PHE A 618 0.79 -21.78 5.83
C PHE A 618 -0.70 -22.12 5.92
N ALA A 619 -1.53 -21.24 6.47
CA ALA A 619 -2.93 -21.54 6.77
C ALA A 619 -3.90 -21.14 5.65
N LYS A 620 -3.57 -20.15 4.82
CA LYS A 620 -4.47 -19.57 3.83
C LYS A 620 -3.92 -19.56 2.41
N LEU A 621 -2.63 -19.29 2.24
CA LEU A 621 -2.04 -19.23 0.91
C LEU A 621 -1.70 -20.64 0.41
N GLN A 622 -2.05 -20.90 -0.86
CA GLN A 622 -1.70 -22.13 -1.57
C GLN A 622 -0.55 -21.87 -2.55
N ILE A 623 0.46 -21.10 -2.12
CA ILE A 623 1.57 -20.73 -2.99
C ILE A 623 2.45 -21.96 -3.24
N VAL A 624 2.67 -22.27 -4.51
CA VAL A 624 3.54 -23.36 -4.97
C VAL A 624 4.86 -22.78 -5.49
N GLY A 625 5.98 -23.35 -5.05
CA GLY A 625 7.31 -23.07 -5.57
C GLY A 625 8.21 -22.21 -4.66
N ILE A 626 9.51 -22.46 -4.78
CA ILE A 626 10.54 -21.83 -3.93
C ILE A 626 10.68 -20.34 -4.27
N ALA A 627 10.71 -19.98 -5.56
CA ALA A 627 10.83 -18.59 -6.00
C ALA A 627 9.68 -17.72 -5.47
N SER A 628 8.43 -18.19 -5.62
CA SER A 628 7.24 -17.52 -5.09
C SER A 628 7.26 -17.36 -3.57
N SER A 629 7.75 -18.37 -2.85
CA SER A 629 7.88 -18.32 -1.39
C SER A 629 8.91 -17.27 -0.95
N ILE A 630 10.06 -17.20 -1.63
CA ILE A 630 11.08 -16.18 -1.35
C ILE A 630 10.51 -14.79 -1.59
N LEU A 631 9.87 -14.56 -2.74
CA LEU A 631 9.23 -13.27 -3.09
C LEU A 631 8.21 -12.83 -2.04
N TYR A 632 7.34 -13.74 -1.59
CA TYR A 632 6.38 -13.45 -0.51
C TYR A 632 7.07 -12.93 0.76
N PHE A 633 8.13 -13.63 1.21
CA PHE A 633 8.80 -13.28 2.46
C PHE A 633 9.60 -11.98 2.37
N GLY A 634 10.23 -11.64 1.25
CA GLY A 634 10.93 -10.34 1.14
C GLY A 634 9.96 -9.16 1.04
N TYR A 635 8.89 -9.27 0.24
CA TYR A 635 7.86 -8.21 0.24
C TYR A 635 7.24 -8.03 1.64
N THR A 636 7.01 -9.13 2.36
CA THR A 636 6.57 -9.08 3.76
C THR A 636 7.61 -8.44 4.68
N MET A 637 8.91 -8.71 4.48
CA MET A 637 10.00 -8.10 5.26
C MET A 637 10.05 -6.57 5.08
N VAL A 638 9.85 -6.08 3.85
CA VAL A 638 9.73 -4.63 3.58
C VAL A 638 8.52 -4.03 4.31
N MET A 639 7.36 -4.69 4.27
CA MET A 639 6.17 -4.22 5.00
C MET A 639 6.41 -4.18 6.51
N VAL A 640 7.01 -5.23 7.08
CA VAL A 640 7.36 -5.31 8.51
C VAL A 640 8.35 -4.21 8.90
N LEU A 641 9.37 -3.93 8.08
CA LEU A 641 10.35 -2.86 8.35
C LEU A 641 9.69 -1.48 8.36
N ILE A 642 8.83 -1.19 7.38
CA ILE A 642 8.07 0.07 7.33
C ILE A 642 7.21 0.19 8.59
N PHE A 643 6.51 -0.88 8.96
CA PHE A 643 5.67 -0.92 10.15
C PHE A 643 6.45 -0.69 11.43
N PHE A 644 7.61 -1.34 11.57
CA PHE A 644 8.54 -1.22 12.68
C PHE A 644 9.02 0.21 12.89
N LEU A 645 9.38 0.92 11.80
CA LEU A 645 9.92 2.27 11.87
C LEU A 645 8.87 3.31 12.32
N PHE A 646 7.67 3.31 11.74
CA PHE A 646 6.68 4.33 12.09
C PHE A 646 6.07 4.08 13.47
N THR A 647 5.73 2.83 13.82
CA THR A 647 5.17 2.50 15.15
C THR A 647 6.17 2.80 16.26
N GLY A 648 7.45 2.47 16.07
CA GLY A 648 8.53 2.81 17.02
C GLY A 648 8.70 4.30 17.22
N THR A 649 8.61 5.06 16.13
CA THR A 649 8.76 6.52 16.18
C THR A 649 7.61 7.19 16.93
N VAL A 650 6.38 6.71 16.73
CA VAL A 650 5.20 7.18 17.47
C VAL A 650 5.37 6.93 18.96
N GLY A 651 5.71 5.69 19.34
CA GLY A 651 5.95 5.32 20.74
C GLY A 651 7.05 6.16 21.40
N PHE A 652 8.16 6.35 20.71
CA PHE A 652 9.26 7.18 21.19
C PHE A 652 8.84 8.63 21.44
N PHE A 653 8.17 9.28 20.48
CA PHE A 653 7.77 10.69 20.64
C PHE A 653 6.70 10.88 21.71
N SER A 654 5.79 9.92 21.86
CA SER A 654 4.80 9.92 22.94
C SER A 654 5.46 9.82 24.32
N CYS A 655 6.39 8.89 24.51
CA CYS A 655 7.17 8.79 25.75
C CYS A 655 8.04 10.03 26.00
N PHE A 656 8.72 10.55 24.97
CA PHE A 656 9.54 11.75 25.10
C PHE A 656 8.73 12.97 25.53
N TRP A 657 7.53 13.15 24.94
CA TRP A 657 6.61 14.22 25.34
C TRP A 657 6.11 14.02 26.77
N PHE A 658 5.67 12.81 27.11
CA PHE A 658 5.19 12.45 28.45
C PHE A 658 6.23 12.72 29.54
N ILE A 659 7.46 12.23 29.37
CA ILE A 659 8.57 12.41 30.31
C ILE A 659 8.91 13.90 30.45
N THR A 660 9.06 14.60 29.32
CA THR A 660 9.35 16.04 29.36
C THR A 660 8.28 16.81 30.12
N LYS A 661 7.01 16.42 29.99
CA LYS A 661 5.90 17.03 30.73
C LYS A 661 5.92 16.69 32.21
N ILE A 662 6.02 15.42 32.58
CA ILE A 662 6.06 15.00 33.99
C ILE A 662 7.17 15.74 34.74
N TYR A 663 8.40 15.73 34.22
CA TYR A 663 9.53 16.33 34.92
C TYR A 663 9.58 17.85 34.82
N SER A 664 8.79 18.48 33.92
CA SER A 664 8.63 19.94 33.92
C SER A 664 7.71 20.46 35.03
N VAL A 665 6.86 19.59 35.58
CA VAL A 665 5.94 19.93 36.68
C VAL A 665 6.63 19.75 38.03
N VAL A 666 7.63 18.88 38.11
CA VAL A 666 8.44 18.72 39.32
C VAL A 666 9.32 19.96 39.49
N LYS A 667 9.07 20.75 40.54
CA LYS A 667 10.00 21.79 40.98
C LYS A 667 11.18 21.08 41.64
N VAL A 668 12.31 21.04 40.95
CA VAL A 668 13.60 20.67 41.52
C VAL A 668 14.41 21.96 41.46
N ASP A 669 14.59 22.60 42.62
CA ASP A 669 15.39 23.83 42.74
C ASP A 669 16.89 23.55 42.56
#